data_AF-A0A934X068-F1
#
_entry.id   AF-A0A934X068-F1
#
_cell.length_a   1.000
_cell.length_b   1.000
_cell.length_c   1.000
_cell.angle_alpha   90.00
_cell.angle_beta   90.00
_cell.angle_gamma   90.00
#
_symmetry.space_group_name_H-M   'P 1'
#
loop_
_entity.id
_entity.type
_entity.pdbx_description
1 polymer ?
#
loop_
_entity_poly.entity_id
_entity_poly.type
_entity_poly.pdbx_seq_one_letter_code
_entity_poly.pdbx_strand_id
1 'polypeptide(L)'
;MIVNKQTYSNLYRGKLSQLYTIQAILSILSLLCLTSIFLFGASKLFTDDVAYFFLIILLSLLAIIKKNTYQFIYWKIRPKVNIGFFQNITNIIQLIFCSLCFFLIVINSNDDVSLLSFGLFGSTTFMIGMPVIFYSWLLFKKTNQNVSVMATKNDSLNKYATIETYLVIALIALFGIVYDFLPQTSQVLLWAPLVILLSICLVNFILNHFQIKWVLKAIIENKEIINKDTNTEPSFIYEIDPYQYEKNIKSLLIKSNGEARVNILTTIQNLVAIDFLPILVDFKSDYDMDEASARHLETTIDYLRNTKQKVENIKNAYEFVEQSSDIILIRGLLRMQIEAGDKNLIIKLLNDNRNVVKKSACIVAGYHDDINFISILIEHLGSPVLSIWAQFGLKNIGFKSVKYLEIEFSKQKANLFFVEACFEVLSEISDTRAHEALYNALNESNKNIKLIAAKKIIKKIETPSPDKRKYFGNLFDELIINQLTNRFLIKEINKKNETFYQLRQALENEVKENVFLIKSLIQLYYNPKVIEILFSYNGTNEINEHAFSNHLIDLLFEDNYLMRNKVKILFSPNDSRLIELLEEEFPNIEFRKEYKDEESMIWSILRMDYDRLNNWTRACAINTLQNLYSEDIPFELAAEFLNEDRLMKETAAICIYKNVPEFYTIFLKRLSKSEATKLDFAVRSNVDFTTKKLLREDNFLLFDKIQFLMSIPYFKELTINEISTFEPFFEVKVLPAGDHSISINDDELTGYWIIESGQLSYSDKGTSYKSCIRRDIIEVMPTGTESRKTYISLSKPARFLVIEKIVLLNILKYSHKIILNKIGEKSDFYTNLEAGNILNEQVA
;
A
#
# COMPACT_ATOMS: atom_id res chain seq x y z
N MET A 1 -11.49 15.26 -28.24
CA MET A 1 -12.52 14.23 -27.97
C MET A 1 -13.02 14.35 -26.51
N ILE A 2 -13.65 15.49 -26.13
CA ILE A 2 -13.95 15.82 -24.71
C ILE A 2 -15.46 15.77 -24.38
N VAL A 3 -16.33 15.80 -25.39
CA VAL A 3 -17.78 16.08 -25.25
C VAL A 3 -18.60 14.94 -24.59
N ASN A 4 -18.05 13.73 -24.44
CA ASN A 4 -18.82 12.58 -23.93
C ASN A 4 -18.58 12.25 -22.43
N LYS A 5 -17.83 13.06 -21.67
CA LYS A 5 -17.55 12.79 -20.24
C LYS A 5 -18.72 13.12 -19.30
N GLN A 6 -19.47 14.19 -19.55
CA GLN A 6 -20.58 14.59 -18.67
C GLN A 6 -21.86 13.78 -18.90
N THR A 7 -22.16 13.43 -20.16
CA THR A 7 -23.39 12.73 -20.59
C THR A 7 -23.61 11.41 -19.86
N TYR A 8 -22.63 10.51 -19.83
CA TYR A 8 -22.79 9.21 -19.15
C TYR A 8 -22.97 9.32 -17.63
N SER A 9 -22.19 10.19 -16.96
CA SER A 9 -22.35 10.38 -15.50
C SER A 9 -23.74 10.95 -15.15
N ASN A 10 -24.27 11.86 -15.98
CA ASN A 10 -25.60 12.43 -15.80
C ASN A 10 -26.70 11.40 -16.11
N LEU A 11 -26.49 10.51 -17.09
CA LEU A 11 -27.47 9.48 -17.46
C LEU A 11 -27.61 8.40 -16.38
N TYR A 12 -26.51 8.00 -15.73
CA TYR A 12 -26.57 7.11 -14.56
C TYR A 12 -27.12 7.81 -13.31
N ARG A 13 -26.71 9.05 -13.04
CA ARG A 13 -27.30 9.87 -11.94
C ARG A 13 -28.81 10.04 -12.11
N GLY A 14 -29.27 10.31 -13.33
CA GLY A 14 -30.69 10.42 -13.67
C GLY A 14 -31.46 9.12 -13.39
N LYS A 15 -30.94 7.97 -13.84
CA LYS A 15 -31.56 6.65 -13.59
C LYS A 15 -31.56 6.26 -12.11
N LEU A 16 -30.47 6.52 -11.37
CA LEU A 16 -30.42 6.27 -9.93
C LEU A 16 -31.42 7.16 -9.18
N SER A 17 -31.52 8.44 -9.55
CA SER A 17 -32.51 9.36 -9.00
C SER A 17 -33.93 8.88 -9.29
N GLN A 18 -34.24 8.49 -10.53
CA GLN A 18 -35.56 7.96 -10.92
C GLN A 18 -35.94 6.71 -10.11
N LEU A 19 -35.01 5.79 -9.89
CA LEU A 19 -35.24 4.59 -9.06
C LEU A 19 -35.55 4.96 -7.60
N TYR A 20 -34.86 5.93 -7.01
CA TYR A 20 -35.19 6.44 -5.68
C TYR A 20 -36.54 7.17 -5.65
N THR A 21 -36.90 7.95 -6.69
CA THR A 21 -38.22 8.61 -6.77
C THR A 21 -39.35 7.59 -6.89
N ILE A 22 -39.19 6.54 -7.71
CA ILE A 22 -40.18 5.46 -7.84
C ILE A 22 -40.34 4.74 -6.50
N GLN A 23 -39.25 4.41 -5.82
CA GLN A 23 -39.29 3.77 -4.50
C GLN A 23 -39.92 4.69 -3.44
N ALA A 24 -39.67 6.01 -3.48
CA ALA A 24 -40.33 6.99 -2.63
C ALA A 24 -41.85 7.01 -2.86
N ILE A 25 -42.29 7.08 -4.13
CA ILE A 25 -43.71 7.01 -4.52
C ILE A 25 -44.35 5.71 -4.03
N LEU A 26 -43.70 4.56 -4.24
CA LEU A 26 -44.16 3.26 -3.73
C LEU A 26 -44.24 3.24 -2.19
N SER A 27 -43.28 3.86 -1.49
CA SER A 27 -43.31 4.00 -0.03
C SER A 27 -44.49 4.85 0.45
N ILE A 28 -44.78 5.96 -0.24
CA ILE A 28 -45.95 6.82 0.01
C ILE A 28 -47.24 6.01 -0.20
N LEU A 29 -47.36 5.33 -1.35
CA LEU A 29 -48.58 4.62 -1.74
C LEU A 29 -48.83 3.41 -0.82
N SER A 30 -47.78 2.75 -0.33
CA SER A 30 -47.90 1.73 0.73
C SER A 30 -48.44 2.32 2.04
N LEU A 31 -47.98 3.51 2.44
CA LEU A 31 -48.46 4.16 3.66
C LEU A 31 -49.92 4.61 3.52
N LEU A 32 -50.32 5.15 2.37
CA LEU A 32 -51.72 5.51 2.11
C LEU A 32 -52.65 4.30 2.23
N CYS A 33 -52.25 3.15 1.68
CA CYS A 33 -52.99 1.90 1.86
C CYS A 33 -53.03 1.47 3.33
N LEU A 34 -51.91 1.61 4.06
CA LEU A 34 -51.81 1.30 5.49
C LEU A 34 -52.77 2.17 6.32
N THR A 35 -52.81 3.48 6.06
CA THR A 35 -53.69 4.43 6.74
C THR A 35 -55.15 4.22 6.36
N SER A 36 -55.45 3.83 5.12
CA SER A 36 -56.81 3.47 4.69
C SER A 36 -57.34 2.25 5.45
N ILE A 37 -56.51 1.19 5.57
CA ILE A 37 -56.87 -0.03 6.33
C ILE A 37 -57.02 0.30 7.82
N PHE A 38 -56.16 1.16 8.36
CA PHE A 38 -56.23 1.62 9.74
C PHE A 38 -57.49 2.44 10.04
N LEU A 39 -57.83 3.43 9.20
CA LEU A 39 -59.02 4.26 9.35
C LEU A 39 -60.31 3.41 9.24
N PHE A 40 -60.37 2.45 8.31
CA PHE A 40 -61.49 1.49 8.23
C PHE A 40 -61.64 0.66 9.51
N GLY A 41 -60.53 0.20 10.08
CA GLY A 41 -60.54 -0.54 11.36
C GLY A 41 -60.97 0.35 12.54
N ALA A 42 -60.57 1.61 12.53
CA ALA A 42 -60.85 2.56 13.61
C ALA A 42 -62.30 3.10 13.59
N SER A 43 -62.88 3.41 12.41
CA SER A 43 -64.26 3.91 12.31
C SER A 43 -65.33 2.88 12.71
N LYS A 44 -64.99 1.58 12.69
CA LYS A 44 -65.84 0.52 13.27
C LYS A 44 -65.78 0.43 14.81
N LEU A 45 -64.86 1.15 15.46
CA LEU A 45 -64.60 1.05 16.91
C LEU A 45 -64.75 2.37 17.67
N PHE A 46 -64.58 3.49 16.98
CA PHE A 46 -64.66 4.84 17.53
C PHE A 46 -65.43 5.75 16.56
N THR A 47 -66.02 6.83 17.05
CA THR A 47 -66.51 7.90 16.18
C THR A 47 -65.33 8.55 15.45
N ASP A 48 -65.53 8.94 14.19
CA ASP A 48 -64.45 9.32 13.27
C ASP A 48 -63.50 10.40 13.87
N ASP A 49 -64.07 11.43 14.51
CA ASP A 49 -63.33 12.50 15.21
C ASP A 49 -62.31 11.97 16.23
N VAL A 50 -62.66 10.91 16.99
CA VAL A 50 -61.82 10.33 18.04
C VAL A 50 -60.68 9.53 17.43
N ALA A 51 -60.94 8.81 16.33
CA ALA A 51 -59.91 8.07 15.61
C ALA A 51 -58.85 9.01 15.01
N TYR A 52 -59.27 10.10 14.37
CA TYR A 52 -58.37 11.13 13.85
C TYR A 52 -57.56 11.80 14.97
N PHE A 53 -58.18 12.16 16.09
CA PHE A 53 -57.48 12.77 17.23
C PHE A 53 -56.42 11.83 17.84
N PHE A 54 -56.72 10.54 17.97
CA PHE A 54 -55.77 9.55 18.50
C PHE A 54 -54.57 9.33 17.57
N LEU A 55 -54.80 9.32 16.25
CA LEU A 55 -53.73 9.22 15.25
C LEU A 55 -52.79 10.44 15.31
N ILE A 56 -53.33 11.65 15.44
CA ILE A 56 -52.55 12.89 15.57
C ILE A 56 -51.71 12.88 16.87
N ILE A 57 -52.29 12.44 18.00
CA ILE A 57 -51.57 12.29 19.27
C ILE A 57 -50.44 11.26 19.15
N LEU A 58 -50.68 10.10 18.52
CA LEU A 58 -49.67 9.07 18.36
C LEU A 58 -48.50 9.55 17.48
N LEU A 59 -48.80 10.21 16.36
CA LEU A 59 -47.79 10.77 15.46
C LEU A 59 -46.96 11.89 16.11
N SER A 60 -47.57 12.72 16.95
CA SER A 60 -46.86 13.77 17.69
C SER A 60 -46.03 13.23 18.87
N LEU A 61 -46.49 12.20 19.58
CA LEU A 61 -45.67 11.46 20.56
C LEU A 61 -44.44 10.80 19.91
N LEU A 62 -44.62 10.13 18.77
CA LEU A 62 -43.53 9.55 17.97
C LEU A 62 -42.55 10.61 17.42
N ALA A 63 -43.01 11.85 17.22
CA ALA A 63 -42.15 12.98 16.85
C ALA A 63 -41.31 13.50 18.05
N ILE A 64 -41.84 13.46 19.27
CA ILE A 64 -41.17 13.93 20.50
C ILE A 64 -40.09 12.94 20.98
N ILE A 65 -40.36 11.63 20.92
CA ILE A 65 -39.42 10.56 21.34
C ILE A 65 -38.12 10.56 20.51
N LYS A 66 -38.15 11.15 19.32
CA LYS A 66 -37.11 11.16 18.28
C LYS A 66 -35.71 11.65 18.71
N LYS A 67 -35.56 12.43 19.79
CA LYS A 67 -34.32 13.20 20.03
C LYS A 67 -33.26 12.55 20.92
N ASN A 68 -33.61 11.87 22.02
CA ASN A 68 -32.61 11.43 23.02
C ASN A 68 -32.50 9.90 23.25
N THR A 69 -33.59 9.14 23.29
CA THR A 69 -33.54 7.67 23.50
C THR A 69 -33.10 6.89 22.25
N TYR A 70 -33.18 7.54 21.08
CA TYR A 70 -32.89 7.00 19.76
C TYR A 70 -31.48 6.40 19.61
N GLN A 71 -30.42 7.13 19.97
CA GLN A 71 -29.04 6.67 19.74
C GLN A 71 -28.67 5.44 20.60
N PHE A 72 -29.20 5.35 21.83
CA PHE A 72 -28.79 4.34 22.82
C PHE A 72 -29.27 2.93 22.48
N ILE A 73 -30.55 2.76 22.15
CA ILE A 73 -31.12 1.46 21.77
C ILE A 73 -30.56 1.01 20.42
N TYR A 74 -30.42 1.95 19.48
CA TYR A 74 -29.87 1.70 18.15
C TYR A 74 -28.42 1.21 18.20
N TRP A 75 -27.57 1.81 19.03
CA TRP A 75 -26.17 1.41 19.21
C TRP A 75 -26.01 -0.03 19.71
N LYS A 76 -26.92 -0.53 20.57
CA LYS A 76 -26.89 -1.92 21.07
C LYS A 76 -27.31 -2.98 20.03
N ILE A 77 -28.16 -2.62 19.08
CA ILE A 77 -28.78 -3.56 18.10
C ILE A 77 -28.04 -3.53 16.76
N ARG A 78 -27.71 -2.34 16.23
CA ARG A 78 -27.16 -2.16 14.87
C ARG A 78 -25.90 -2.99 14.53
N PRO A 79 -24.87 -3.13 15.38
CA PRO A 79 -23.64 -3.82 14.97
C PRO A 79 -23.82 -5.33 14.72
N LYS A 80 -25.00 -5.90 15.04
CA LYS A 80 -25.23 -7.36 15.09
C LYS A 80 -26.14 -7.89 13.98
N VAL A 81 -26.66 -7.06 13.08
CA VAL A 81 -27.64 -7.48 12.07
C VAL A 81 -27.30 -6.92 10.68
N ASN A 82 -27.19 -7.79 9.69
CA ASN A 82 -27.00 -7.43 8.28
C ASN A 82 -28.18 -6.55 7.81
N ILE A 83 -27.88 -5.41 7.18
CA ILE A 83 -28.89 -4.40 6.78
C ILE A 83 -29.85 -4.94 5.72
N GLY A 84 -29.35 -5.68 4.72
CA GLY A 84 -30.19 -6.30 3.70
C GLY A 84 -31.07 -7.41 4.29
N PHE A 85 -30.50 -8.23 5.19
CA PHE A 85 -31.26 -9.23 5.93
C PHE A 85 -32.34 -8.61 6.82
N PHE A 86 -32.05 -7.49 7.52
CA PHE A 86 -33.04 -6.80 8.34
C PHE A 86 -34.13 -6.13 7.49
N GLN A 87 -33.78 -5.49 6.37
CA GLN A 87 -34.77 -4.95 5.43
C GLN A 87 -35.66 -6.06 4.87
N ASN A 88 -35.08 -7.20 4.48
CA ASN A 88 -35.82 -8.36 4.01
C ASN A 88 -36.71 -8.95 5.12
N ILE A 89 -36.23 -9.06 6.36
CA ILE A 89 -37.04 -9.43 7.53
C ILE A 89 -38.18 -8.44 7.73
N THR A 90 -37.96 -7.12 7.68
CA THR A 90 -39.06 -6.16 7.84
C THR A 90 -40.07 -6.25 6.72
N ASN A 91 -39.64 -6.49 5.48
CA ASN A 91 -40.53 -6.72 4.34
C ASN A 91 -41.30 -8.05 4.49
N ILE A 92 -40.67 -9.11 5.00
CA ILE A 92 -41.28 -10.41 5.27
C ILE A 92 -42.28 -10.30 6.43
N ILE A 93 -41.94 -9.61 7.53
CA ILE A 93 -42.85 -9.33 8.65
C ILE A 93 -44.03 -8.51 8.15
N GLN A 94 -43.80 -7.49 7.32
CA GLN A 94 -44.88 -6.69 6.74
C GLN A 94 -45.76 -7.52 5.79
N LEU A 95 -45.18 -8.43 5.00
CA LEU A 95 -45.91 -9.36 4.14
C LEU A 95 -46.74 -10.36 4.95
N ILE A 96 -46.14 -11.03 5.95
CA ILE A 96 -46.81 -11.95 6.89
C ILE A 96 -47.95 -11.21 7.62
N PHE A 97 -47.71 -9.99 8.06
CA PHE A 97 -48.72 -9.15 8.69
C PHE A 97 -49.86 -8.85 7.72
N CYS A 98 -49.57 -8.41 6.48
CA CYS A 98 -50.60 -8.20 5.44
C CYS A 98 -51.39 -9.49 5.15
N SER A 99 -50.74 -10.64 5.07
CA SER A 99 -51.38 -11.95 4.88
C SER A 99 -52.24 -12.37 6.07
N LEU A 100 -51.82 -12.09 7.31
CA LEU A 100 -52.64 -12.31 8.51
C LEU A 100 -53.86 -11.38 8.53
N CYS A 101 -53.70 -10.11 8.14
CA CYS A 101 -54.80 -9.17 8.00
C CYS A 101 -55.81 -9.67 6.97
N PHE A 102 -55.32 -10.06 5.79
CA PHE A 102 -56.12 -10.67 4.72
C PHE A 102 -56.88 -11.91 5.19
N PHE A 103 -56.22 -12.81 5.93
CA PHE A 103 -56.84 -14.03 6.44
C PHE A 103 -57.93 -13.75 7.49
N LEU A 104 -57.69 -12.82 8.42
CA LEU A 104 -58.70 -12.36 9.39
C LEU A 104 -59.89 -11.67 8.70
N ILE A 105 -59.64 -10.94 7.61
CA ILE A 105 -60.67 -10.30 6.78
C ILE A 105 -61.54 -11.35 6.08
N VAL A 106 -60.94 -12.39 5.50
CA VAL A 106 -61.64 -13.50 4.83
C VAL A 106 -62.50 -14.31 5.81
N ILE A 107 -61.98 -14.57 7.01
CA ILE A 107 -62.76 -15.26 8.06
C ILE A 107 -63.99 -14.41 8.45
N ASN A 108 -63.80 -13.11 8.67
CA ASN A 108 -64.89 -12.20 9.04
C ASN A 108 -65.83 -11.81 7.88
N SER A 109 -65.56 -12.22 6.63
CA SER A 109 -66.47 -11.96 5.50
C SER A 109 -67.46 -13.09 5.22
N ASN A 110 -67.30 -14.27 5.85
CA ASN A 110 -67.92 -15.50 5.38
C ASN A 110 -69.04 -16.10 6.27
N ASP A 111 -69.27 -15.63 7.50
CA ASP A 111 -70.34 -16.17 8.37
C ASP A 111 -70.97 -15.13 9.32
N ASP A 112 -72.28 -15.28 9.58
CA ASP A 112 -73.09 -14.51 10.54
C ASP A 112 -72.78 -14.81 12.03
N VAL A 113 -71.65 -15.47 12.33
CA VAL A 113 -71.32 -15.96 13.68
C VAL A 113 -70.17 -15.18 14.30
N SER A 114 -70.50 -14.41 15.35
CA SER A 114 -69.66 -13.41 16.03
C SER A 114 -68.52 -13.95 16.92
N LEU A 115 -67.92 -15.10 16.56
CA LEU A 115 -66.95 -15.82 17.42
C LEU A 115 -65.52 -15.25 17.41
N LEU A 116 -65.21 -14.34 16.49
CA LEU A 116 -64.00 -13.51 16.51
C LEU A 116 -64.34 -12.06 16.16
N SER A 117 -65.16 -11.45 17.02
CA SER A 117 -65.26 -9.98 17.05
C SER A 117 -63.85 -9.38 17.06
N PHE A 118 -63.63 -8.35 16.24
CA PHE A 118 -62.32 -7.70 16.05
C PHE A 118 -62.01 -6.85 17.28
N GLY A 119 -61.80 -7.53 18.41
CA GLY A 119 -61.89 -6.97 19.74
C GLY A 119 -60.74 -6.04 20.06
N LEU A 120 -60.82 -5.43 21.24
CA LEU A 120 -59.86 -4.44 21.75
C LEU A 120 -58.39 -4.86 21.55
N PHE A 121 -58.09 -6.15 21.62
CA PHE A 121 -56.74 -6.69 21.45
C PHE A 121 -56.26 -6.68 19.99
N GLY A 122 -57.11 -7.07 19.04
CA GLY A 122 -56.79 -7.04 17.60
C GLY A 122 -56.60 -5.62 17.11
N SER A 123 -57.48 -4.71 17.53
CA SER A 123 -57.39 -3.30 17.18
C SER A 123 -56.22 -2.58 17.86
N THR A 124 -55.94 -2.80 19.14
CA THR A 124 -54.75 -2.20 19.80
C THR A 124 -53.43 -2.72 19.23
N THR A 125 -53.35 -4.01 18.88
CA THR A 125 -52.18 -4.58 18.19
C THR A 125 -51.97 -3.92 16.83
N PHE A 126 -53.04 -3.64 16.09
CA PHE A 126 -53.00 -2.83 14.87
C PHE A 126 -52.57 -1.38 15.13
N MET A 127 -53.22 -0.70 16.08
CA MET A 127 -53.01 0.72 16.42
C MET A 127 -51.58 1.03 16.87
N ILE A 128 -50.95 0.10 17.59
CA ILE A 128 -49.62 0.33 18.18
C ILE A 128 -48.55 -0.37 17.33
N GLY A 129 -48.79 -1.61 16.88
CA GLY A 129 -47.81 -2.40 16.15
C GLY A 129 -47.45 -1.82 14.78
N MET A 130 -48.46 -1.43 13.98
CA MET A 130 -48.22 -0.93 12.62
C MET A 130 -47.44 0.40 12.60
N PRO A 131 -47.80 1.44 13.38
CA PRO A 131 -47.01 2.67 13.44
C PRO A 131 -45.58 2.45 13.96
N VAL A 132 -45.38 1.55 14.93
CA VAL A 132 -44.03 1.27 15.47
C VAL A 132 -43.15 0.51 14.47
N ILE A 133 -43.69 -0.51 13.78
CA ILE A 133 -42.97 -1.25 12.73
C ILE A 133 -42.66 -0.31 11.54
N PHE A 134 -43.64 0.48 11.11
CA PHE A 134 -43.47 1.43 10.00
C PHE A 134 -42.48 2.56 10.33
N TYR A 135 -42.55 3.13 11.53
CA TYR A 135 -41.59 4.14 11.99
C TYR A 135 -40.17 3.58 12.07
N SER A 136 -40.03 2.33 12.53
CA SER A 136 -38.74 1.61 12.53
C SER A 136 -38.19 1.45 11.11
N TRP A 137 -39.01 1.01 10.15
CA TRP A 137 -38.62 0.87 8.75
C TRP A 137 -38.19 2.21 8.12
N LEU A 138 -38.95 3.28 8.37
CA LEU A 138 -38.66 4.62 7.84
C LEU A 138 -37.36 5.21 8.41
N LEU A 139 -37.04 4.95 9.68
CA LEU A 139 -35.74 5.28 10.28
C LEU A 139 -34.57 4.58 9.57
N PHE A 140 -34.68 3.28 9.29
CA PHE A 140 -33.62 2.54 8.59
C PHE A 140 -33.48 2.98 7.11
N LYS A 141 -34.59 3.26 6.41
CA LYS A 141 -34.56 3.78 5.03
C LYS A 141 -33.77 5.10 4.92
N LYS A 142 -33.98 6.03 5.86
CA LYS A 142 -33.26 7.31 5.89
C LYS A 142 -31.75 7.15 6.09
N THR A 143 -31.31 6.19 6.89
CA THR A 143 -29.86 5.90 7.01
C THR A 143 -29.25 5.31 5.73
N ASN A 144 -30.01 4.53 4.96
CA ASN A 144 -29.56 4.03 3.66
C ASN A 144 -29.42 5.16 2.62
N GLN A 145 -30.37 6.11 2.59
CA GLN A 145 -30.29 7.30 1.74
C GLN A 145 -29.06 8.17 2.10
N ASN A 146 -28.76 8.42 3.37
CA ASN A 146 -27.56 9.19 3.75
C ASN A 146 -26.25 8.50 3.31
N VAL A 147 -26.21 7.17 3.39
CA VAL A 147 -25.07 6.36 2.91
C VAL A 147 -24.92 6.46 1.38
N SER A 148 -26.01 6.39 0.62
CA SER A 148 -25.95 6.54 -0.84
C SER A 148 -25.65 7.99 -1.27
N VAL A 149 -26.08 9.00 -0.51
CA VAL A 149 -25.69 10.41 -0.69
C VAL A 149 -24.17 10.58 -0.51
N MET A 150 -23.59 10.04 0.57
CA MET A 150 -22.14 10.07 0.80
C MET A 150 -21.37 9.35 -0.32
N ALA A 151 -21.83 8.17 -0.74
CA ALA A 151 -21.21 7.39 -1.82
C ALA A 151 -21.29 8.09 -3.20
N THR A 152 -22.29 8.97 -3.42
CA THR A 152 -22.50 9.66 -4.72
C THR A 152 -22.08 11.12 -4.74
N LYS A 153 -21.73 11.72 -3.58
CA LYS A 153 -21.41 13.15 -3.40
C LYS A 153 -22.43 14.09 -4.06
N ASN A 154 -23.72 13.85 -3.85
CA ASN A 154 -24.79 14.59 -4.52
C ASN A 154 -25.79 15.22 -3.53
N ASP A 155 -25.55 16.49 -3.17
CA ASP A 155 -26.39 17.24 -2.22
C ASP A 155 -27.86 17.42 -2.65
N SER A 156 -28.18 17.26 -3.94
CA SER A 156 -29.58 17.32 -4.40
C SER A 156 -30.45 16.23 -3.75
N LEU A 157 -29.89 15.04 -3.47
CA LEU A 157 -30.63 13.93 -2.83
C LEU A 157 -31.07 14.27 -1.40
N ASN A 158 -30.30 15.08 -0.65
CA ASN A 158 -30.69 15.54 0.68
C ASN A 158 -31.92 16.45 0.66
N LYS A 159 -32.08 17.27 -0.39
CA LYS A 159 -33.30 18.08 -0.59
C LYS A 159 -34.51 17.20 -0.89
N TYR A 160 -34.35 16.15 -1.70
CA TYR A 160 -35.43 15.21 -2.03
C TYR A 160 -35.94 14.43 -0.80
N ALA A 161 -35.08 13.91 0.08
CA ALA A 161 -35.53 13.18 1.28
C ALA A 161 -36.37 14.06 2.24
N THR A 162 -36.11 15.36 2.25
CA THR A 162 -36.88 16.33 3.04
C THR A 162 -38.25 16.57 2.39
N ILE A 163 -38.30 16.74 1.07
CA ILE A 163 -39.55 16.89 0.30
C ILE A 163 -40.40 15.61 0.35
N GLU A 164 -39.80 14.43 0.26
CA GLU A 164 -40.46 13.11 0.42
C GLU A 164 -41.25 13.09 1.74
N THR A 165 -40.62 13.52 2.85
CA THR A 165 -41.27 13.52 4.17
C THR A 165 -42.48 14.45 4.24
N TYR A 166 -42.41 15.66 3.65
CA TYR A 166 -43.54 16.59 3.64
C TYR A 166 -44.66 16.16 2.68
N LEU A 167 -44.30 15.58 1.53
CA LEU A 167 -45.25 15.11 0.52
C LEU A 167 -45.98 13.83 1.00
N VAL A 168 -45.31 12.97 1.77
CA VAL A 168 -45.94 11.88 2.55
C VAL A 168 -47.03 12.46 3.46
N ILE A 169 -46.70 13.45 4.30
CA ILE A 169 -47.64 14.02 5.28
C ILE A 169 -48.83 14.69 4.57
N ALA A 170 -48.58 15.45 3.51
CA ALA A 170 -49.62 16.10 2.72
C ALA A 170 -50.56 15.09 2.05
N LEU A 171 -50.03 13.98 1.52
CA LEU A 171 -50.85 12.93 0.91
C LEU A 171 -51.67 12.15 1.94
N ILE A 172 -51.16 11.87 3.16
CA ILE A 172 -51.96 11.25 4.23
C ILE A 172 -53.16 12.15 4.56
N ALA A 173 -52.93 13.46 4.72
CA ALA A 173 -54.00 14.41 5.00
C ALA A 173 -55.03 14.47 3.86
N LEU A 174 -54.57 14.52 2.61
CA LEU A 174 -55.45 14.54 1.43
C LEU A 174 -56.23 13.22 1.26
N PHE A 175 -55.63 12.09 1.61
CA PHE A 175 -56.28 10.78 1.52
C PHE A 175 -57.31 10.57 2.62
N GLY A 176 -57.08 11.09 3.84
CA GLY A 176 -58.12 11.14 4.89
C GLY A 176 -59.35 11.92 4.42
N ILE A 177 -59.15 13.11 3.84
CA ILE A 177 -60.24 13.91 3.26
C ILE A 177 -61.00 13.13 2.16
N VAL A 178 -60.29 12.47 1.23
CA VAL A 178 -60.95 11.68 0.17
C VAL A 178 -61.67 10.45 0.72
N TYR A 179 -61.15 9.85 1.79
CA TYR A 179 -61.73 8.68 2.45
C TYR A 179 -63.09 9.00 3.10
N ASP A 180 -63.25 10.18 3.70
CA ASP A 180 -64.51 10.64 4.30
C ASP A 180 -65.65 10.80 3.26
N PHE A 181 -65.33 10.95 1.97
CA PHE A 181 -66.32 11.05 0.88
C PHE A 181 -66.63 9.71 0.16
N LEU A 182 -65.97 8.61 0.53
CA LEU A 182 -66.21 7.30 -0.09
C LEU A 182 -67.32 6.51 0.62
N PRO A 183 -68.29 5.90 -0.10
CA PRO A 183 -69.40 5.19 0.52
C PRO A 183 -68.91 3.94 1.29
N GLN A 184 -69.03 3.99 2.62
CA GLN A 184 -68.44 3.04 3.59
C GLN A 184 -68.98 1.60 3.52
N THR A 185 -69.91 1.28 2.61
CA THR A 185 -70.67 0.02 2.60
C THR A 185 -70.08 -1.09 1.73
N SER A 186 -68.97 -0.86 1.01
CA SER A 186 -68.42 -1.83 0.06
C SER A 186 -67.15 -2.54 0.57
N GLN A 187 -67.13 -3.87 0.47
CA GLN A 187 -65.91 -4.69 0.72
C GLN A 187 -64.72 -4.22 -0.14
N VAL A 188 -64.99 -3.62 -1.31
CA VAL A 188 -64.00 -3.08 -2.26
C VAL A 188 -63.02 -2.09 -1.59
N LEU A 189 -63.49 -1.26 -0.65
CA LEU A 189 -62.63 -0.29 0.07
C LEU A 189 -61.51 -0.94 0.90
N LEU A 190 -61.69 -2.19 1.30
CA LEU A 190 -60.76 -2.93 2.17
C LEU A 190 -59.82 -3.83 1.36
N TRP A 191 -60.35 -4.46 0.31
CA TRP A 191 -59.61 -5.37 -0.55
C TRP A 191 -58.64 -4.67 -1.49
N ALA A 192 -59.03 -3.52 -2.07
CA ALA A 192 -58.18 -2.80 -3.02
C ALA A 192 -56.87 -2.27 -2.38
N PRO A 193 -56.87 -1.59 -1.21
CA PRO A 193 -55.63 -1.12 -0.59
C PRO A 193 -54.68 -2.27 -0.20
N LEU A 194 -55.21 -3.43 0.20
CA LEU A 194 -54.40 -4.55 0.66
C LEU A 194 -53.68 -5.27 -0.51
N VAL A 195 -54.38 -5.46 -1.64
CA VAL A 195 -53.76 -5.98 -2.88
C VAL A 195 -52.74 -4.99 -3.47
N ILE A 196 -53.04 -3.69 -3.42
CA ILE A 196 -52.10 -2.62 -3.82
C ILE A 196 -50.86 -2.63 -2.91
N LEU A 197 -51.03 -2.72 -1.59
CA LEU A 197 -49.93 -2.79 -0.63
C LEU A 197 -49.01 -4.00 -0.87
N LEU A 198 -49.59 -5.18 -1.12
CA LEU A 198 -48.82 -6.42 -1.30
C LEU A 198 -48.03 -6.41 -2.63
N SER A 199 -48.62 -5.89 -3.70
CA SER A 199 -47.93 -5.69 -4.98
C SER A 199 -46.84 -4.62 -4.91
N ILE A 200 -47.05 -3.51 -4.18
CA ILE A 200 -46.03 -2.50 -3.90
C ILE A 200 -44.82 -3.09 -3.16
N CYS A 201 -45.04 -3.90 -2.12
CA CYS A 201 -43.96 -4.52 -1.36
C CYS A 201 -43.07 -5.41 -2.25
N LEU A 202 -43.68 -6.18 -3.15
CA LEU A 202 -42.96 -7.05 -4.08
C LEU A 202 -42.14 -6.23 -5.12
N VAL A 203 -42.70 -5.13 -5.64
CA VAL A 203 -41.97 -4.21 -6.54
C VAL A 203 -40.81 -3.53 -5.80
N ASN A 204 -41.00 -3.07 -4.57
CA ASN A 204 -39.94 -2.47 -3.75
C ASN A 204 -38.78 -3.43 -3.48
N PHE A 205 -39.07 -4.71 -3.22
CA PHE A 205 -38.04 -5.75 -3.05
C PHE A 205 -37.18 -5.91 -4.31
N ILE A 206 -37.82 -5.99 -5.48
CA ILE A 206 -37.13 -6.10 -6.78
C ILE A 206 -36.28 -4.85 -7.06
N LEU A 207 -36.82 -3.65 -6.84
CA LEU A 207 -36.10 -2.38 -7.06
C LEU A 207 -34.87 -2.23 -6.17
N ASN A 208 -34.93 -2.63 -4.89
CA ASN A 208 -33.79 -2.63 -3.98
C ASN A 208 -32.62 -3.48 -4.53
N HIS A 209 -32.91 -4.69 -5.02
CA HIS A 209 -31.89 -5.57 -5.60
C HIS A 209 -31.22 -4.94 -6.83
N PHE A 210 -32.00 -4.27 -7.70
CA PHE A 210 -31.44 -3.54 -8.84
C PHE A 210 -30.60 -2.32 -8.43
N GLN A 211 -31.01 -1.55 -7.43
CA GLN A 211 -30.26 -0.37 -6.96
C GLN A 211 -28.84 -0.74 -6.51
N ILE A 212 -28.68 -1.79 -5.71
CA ILE A 212 -27.38 -2.26 -5.22
C ILE A 212 -26.44 -2.60 -6.39
N LYS A 213 -26.96 -3.36 -7.37
CA LYS A 213 -26.21 -3.76 -8.57
C LYS A 213 -25.80 -2.56 -9.44
N TRP A 214 -26.62 -1.51 -9.49
CA TRP A 214 -26.33 -0.29 -10.23
C TRP A 214 -25.34 0.65 -9.52
N VAL A 215 -25.39 0.75 -8.19
CA VAL A 215 -24.41 1.53 -7.41
C VAL A 215 -23.00 0.95 -7.58
N LEU A 216 -22.86 -0.37 -7.47
CA LEU A 216 -21.58 -1.05 -7.71
C LEU A 216 -21.03 -0.75 -9.12
N LYS A 217 -21.88 -0.84 -10.16
CA LYS A 217 -21.47 -0.55 -11.54
C LYS A 217 -21.04 0.92 -11.73
N ALA A 218 -21.79 1.88 -11.16
CA ALA A 218 -21.48 3.30 -11.25
C ALA A 218 -20.16 3.69 -10.54
N ILE A 219 -19.82 3.00 -9.44
CA ILE A 219 -18.54 3.18 -8.73
C ILE A 219 -17.35 2.67 -9.59
N ILE A 220 -17.55 1.55 -10.29
CA ILE A 220 -16.50 0.92 -11.12
C ILE A 220 -16.14 1.79 -12.33
N GLU A 221 -17.13 2.34 -13.04
CA GLU A 221 -16.94 3.10 -14.29
C GLU A 221 -16.32 4.50 -14.07
N ASN A 222 -16.51 5.13 -12.91
CA ASN A 222 -16.14 6.55 -12.70
C ASN A 222 -14.63 6.81 -12.44
N LYS A 223 -13.84 5.80 -12.07
CA LYS A 223 -12.43 5.96 -11.64
C LYS A 223 -11.39 5.61 -12.72
N GLU A 224 -11.82 5.13 -13.89
CA GLU A 224 -10.95 4.56 -14.93
C GLU A 224 -10.19 5.59 -15.79
N ILE A 225 -10.38 6.88 -15.51
CA ILE A 225 -9.95 8.00 -16.38
C ILE A 225 -8.65 8.69 -15.87
N ILE A 226 -8.10 8.28 -14.71
CA ILE A 226 -7.00 8.99 -14.03
C ILE A 226 -5.60 8.44 -14.37
N ASN A 227 -5.48 7.19 -14.84
CA ASN A 227 -4.18 6.49 -14.92
C ASN A 227 -3.48 6.54 -16.30
N LYS A 228 -3.50 7.67 -17.02
CA LYS A 228 -2.88 7.76 -18.37
C LYS A 228 -1.80 8.83 -18.62
N ASP A 229 -1.44 9.63 -17.61
CA ASP A 229 -0.35 10.60 -17.73
C ASP A 229 0.91 10.19 -16.93
N THR A 230 1.87 9.61 -17.66
CA THR A 230 3.28 9.46 -17.26
C THR A 230 4.19 9.69 -18.47
N ASN A 231 4.42 10.96 -18.80
CA ASN A 231 5.66 11.35 -19.49
C ASN A 231 6.80 11.08 -18.51
N THR A 232 7.49 9.95 -18.69
CA THR A 232 8.74 9.64 -17.97
C THR A 232 9.89 10.24 -18.76
N GLU A 233 10.81 10.90 -18.08
CA GLU A 233 12.00 11.46 -18.73
C GLU A 233 12.88 10.35 -19.33
N PRO A 234 13.38 10.49 -20.57
CA PRO A 234 14.08 9.42 -21.26
C PRO A 234 15.36 8.93 -20.58
N SER A 235 16.01 9.78 -19.79
CA SER A 235 17.21 9.47 -19.00
C SER A 235 16.99 8.34 -18.00
N PHE A 236 15.86 8.35 -17.30
CA PHE A 236 15.51 7.35 -16.28
C PHE A 236 15.17 5.97 -16.87
N ILE A 237 14.83 5.89 -18.17
CA ILE A 237 14.46 4.62 -18.80
C ILE A 237 15.64 3.63 -18.77
N TYR A 238 16.88 4.10 -18.96
CA TYR A 238 18.06 3.25 -18.84
C TYR A 238 18.27 2.73 -17.41
N GLU A 239 18.03 3.57 -16.41
CA GLU A 239 18.19 3.23 -14.99
C GLU A 239 17.12 2.24 -14.50
N ILE A 240 15.98 2.16 -15.18
CA ILE A 240 14.86 1.26 -14.86
C ILE A 240 14.93 -0.06 -15.66
N ASP A 241 15.34 -0.01 -16.93
CA ASP A 241 15.47 -1.17 -17.81
C ASP A 241 16.45 -0.88 -18.98
N PRO A 242 17.75 -1.24 -18.83
CA PRO A 242 18.76 -1.04 -19.87
C PRO A 242 18.37 -1.60 -21.24
N TYR A 243 17.77 -2.79 -21.30
CA TYR A 243 17.46 -3.45 -22.57
C TYR A 243 16.26 -2.82 -23.28
N GLN A 244 15.26 -2.34 -22.53
CA GLN A 244 14.16 -1.57 -23.10
C GLN A 244 14.64 -0.20 -23.58
N TYR A 245 15.55 0.46 -22.86
CA TYR A 245 16.18 1.70 -23.33
C TYR A 245 16.88 1.48 -24.67
N GLU A 246 17.76 0.47 -24.73
CA GLU A 246 18.55 0.12 -25.91
C GLU A 246 17.67 -0.26 -27.12
N LYS A 247 16.62 -1.07 -26.93
CA LYS A 247 15.64 -1.41 -27.98
C LYS A 247 14.85 -0.20 -28.49
N ASN A 248 14.58 0.79 -27.64
CA ASN A 248 13.74 1.95 -27.98
C ASN A 248 14.53 3.20 -28.38
N ILE A 249 15.87 3.15 -28.39
CA ILE A 249 16.73 4.35 -28.41
C ILE A 249 16.49 5.26 -29.63
N LYS A 250 16.31 4.69 -30.83
CA LYS A 250 15.94 5.46 -32.04
C LYS A 250 14.61 6.19 -31.86
N SER A 251 13.61 5.55 -31.24
CA SER A 251 12.31 6.18 -30.98
C SER A 251 12.36 7.25 -29.88
N LEU A 252 13.26 7.09 -28.90
CA LEU A 252 13.49 8.09 -27.85
C LEU A 252 14.18 9.33 -28.42
N LEU A 253 15.23 9.17 -29.23
CA LEU A 253 15.92 10.27 -29.92
C LEU A 253 14.98 11.10 -30.81
N ILE A 254 14.07 10.45 -31.55
CA ILE A 254 13.06 11.10 -32.39
C ILE A 254 12.03 11.88 -31.55
N LYS A 255 11.55 11.31 -30.44
CA LYS A 255 10.47 11.90 -29.62
C LYS A 255 10.96 12.98 -28.64
N SER A 256 12.24 12.98 -28.31
CA SER A 256 12.81 13.89 -27.31
C SER A 256 13.05 15.29 -27.89
N ASN A 257 12.84 16.31 -27.05
CA ASN A 257 13.26 17.69 -27.30
C ASN A 257 14.73 17.89 -26.90
N GLY A 258 15.29 19.08 -27.18
CA GLY A 258 16.74 19.35 -27.13
C GLY A 258 17.47 18.81 -25.90
N GLU A 259 17.09 19.25 -24.69
CA GLU A 259 17.73 18.82 -23.43
C GLU A 259 17.60 17.30 -23.19
N ALA A 260 16.40 16.74 -23.34
CA ALA A 260 16.19 15.30 -23.18
C ALA A 260 16.98 14.49 -24.22
N ARG A 261 17.18 15.02 -25.43
CA ARG A 261 18.01 14.40 -26.47
C ARG A 261 19.51 14.48 -26.14
N VAL A 262 19.99 15.61 -25.64
CA VAL A 262 21.36 15.77 -25.11
C VAL A 262 21.61 14.78 -23.97
N ASN A 263 20.66 14.60 -23.05
CA ASN A 263 20.76 13.63 -21.96
C ASN A 263 20.82 12.18 -22.47
N ILE A 264 20.03 11.81 -23.49
CA ILE A 264 20.15 10.50 -24.16
C ILE A 264 21.55 10.31 -24.76
N LEU A 265 22.06 11.31 -25.49
CA LEU A 265 23.37 11.25 -26.14
C LEU A 265 24.51 11.13 -25.12
N THR A 266 24.41 11.84 -23.99
CA THR A 266 25.35 11.74 -22.87
C THR A 266 25.33 10.35 -22.22
N THR A 267 24.15 9.77 -22.02
CA THR A 267 24.02 8.37 -21.56
C THR A 267 24.71 7.40 -22.53
N ILE A 268 24.51 7.57 -23.85
CA ILE A 268 25.17 6.75 -24.87
C ILE A 268 26.72 6.88 -24.80
N GLN A 269 27.26 8.09 -24.59
CA GLN A 269 28.70 8.30 -24.39
C GLN A 269 29.21 7.58 -23.13
N ASN A 270 28.54 7.74 -21.99
CA ASN A 270 28.92 7.15 -20.70
C ASN A 270 28.94 5.62 -20.74
N LEU A 271 28.01 5.02 -21.49
CA LEU A 271 27.91 3.59 -21.73
C LEU A 271 28.88 3.06 -22.78
N VAL A 272 29.61 3.95 -23.47
CA VAL A 272 30.55 3.64 -24.54
C VAL A 272 29.89 2.74 -25.61
N ALA A 273 28.63 3.00 -25.93
CA ALA A 273 27.79 2.15 -26.77
C ALA A 273 28.13 2.29 -28.27
N ILE A 274 29.32 1.80 -28.63
CA ILE A 274 29.89 1.77 -30.00
C ILE A 274 29.03 0.95 -30.98
N ASP A 275 28.21 0.04 -30.47
CA ASP A 275 27.15 -0.70 -31.14
C ASP A 275 26.05 0.21 -31.72
N PHE A 276 25.81 1.38 -31.12
CA PHE A 276 24.86 2.37 -31.65
C PHE A 276 25.46 3.34 -32.67
N LEU A 277 26.76 3.25 -32.99
CA LEU A 277 27.39 4.14 -33.97
C LEU A 277 26.67 4.16 -35.34
N PRO A 278 26.18 3.04 -35.92
CA PRO A 278 25.39 3.08 -37.15
C PRO A 278 24.07 3.85 -36.97
N ILE A 279 23.34 3.56 -35.89
CA ILE A 279 22.03 4.18 -35.60
C ILE A 279 22.16 5.71 -35.46
N LEU A 280 23.24 6.19 -34.83
CA LEU A 280 23.50 7.61 -34.67
C LEU A 280 23.91 8.31 -35.98
N VAL A 281 24.66 7.63 -36.84
CA VAL A 281 25.03 8.16 -38.17
C VAL A 281 23.80 8.28 -39.06
N ASP A 282 22.95 7.25 -39.11
CA ASP A 282 21.66 7.30 -39.82
C ASP A 282 20.74 8.39 -39.22
N PHE A 283 20.70 8.52 -37.90
CA PHE A 283 19.89 9.54 -37.24
C PHE A 283 20.37 10.97 -37.56
N LYS A 284 21.67 11.17 -37.83
CA LYS A 284 22.24 12.45 -38.28
C LYS A 284 21.88 12.79 -39.73
N SER A 285 21.66 11.81 -40.61
CA SER A 285 21.23 12.08 -42.00
C SER A 285 19.74 12.35 -42.14
N ASP A 286 18.92 11.73 -41.28
CA ASP A 286 17.48 11.62 -41.50
C ASP A 286 16.64 12.71 -40.83
N TYR A 287 17.21 13.46 -39.87
CA TYR A 287 16.45 14.36 -38.99
C TYR A 287 17.11 15.73 -38.80
N ASP A 288 16.31 16.78 -38.96
CA ASP A 288 16.67 18.16 -38.62
C ASP A 288 16.61 18.36 -37.09
N MET A 289 17.60 19.05 -36.52
CA MET A 289 17.80 19.17 -35.07
C MET A 289 18.22 20.58 -34.66
N ASP A 290 17.89 20.94 -33.42
CA ASP A 290 18.46 22.12 -32.78
C ASP A 290 19.99 22.04 -32.70
N GLU A 291 20.64 23.20 -32.82
CA GLU A 291 22.10 23.31 -32.91
C GLU A 291 22.83 22.66 -31.72
N ALA A 292 22.27 22.73 -30.52
CA ALA A 292 22.83 22.13 -29.32
C ALA A 292 22.83 20.59 -29.39
N SER A 293 21.69 20.00 -29.78
CA SER A 293 21.58 18.56 -30.05
C SER A 293 22.49 18.10 -31.18
N ALA A 294 22.56 18.86 -32.28
CA ALA A 294 23.37 18.52 -33.45
C ALA A 294 24.87 18.46 -33.09
N ARG A 295 25.37 19.45 -32.34
CA ARG A 295 26.74 19.47 -31.81
C ARG A 295 27.00 18.31 -30.83
N HIS A 296 26.07 18.01 -29.92
CA HIS A 296 26.21 16.86 -29.01
C HIS A 296 26.19 15.51 -29.75
N LEU A 297 25.37 15.37 -30.78
CA LEU A 297 25.32 14.16 -31.61
C LEU A 297 26.65 13.95 -32.35
N GLU A 298 27.20 15.02 -32.93
CA GLU A 298 28.51 14.97 -33.62
C GLU A 298 29.65 14.59 -32.67
N THR A 299 29.74 15.23 -31.49
CA THR A 299 30.75 14.86 -30.48
C THR A 299 30.58 13.43 -29.97
N THR A 300 29.34 12.94 -29.83
CA THR A 300 29.04 11.53 -29.46
C THR A 300 29.53 10.56 -30.54
N ILE A 301 29.21 10.83 -31.80
CA ILE A 301 29.61 10.01 -32.95
C ILE A 301 31.14 9.93 -33.04
N ASP A 302 31.84 11.06 -32.92
CA ASP A 302 33.29 11.10 -33.02
C ASP A 302 33.97 10.45 -31.81
N TYR A 303 33.45 10.65 -30.60
CA TYR A 303 33.91 9.95 -29.39
C TYR A 303 33.79 8.42 -29.53
N LEU A 304 32.62 7.93 -29.95
CA LEU A 304 32.39 6.49 -30.15
C LEU A 304 33.24 5.93 -31.30
N ARG A 305 33.38 6.64 -32.42
CA ARG A 305 34.22 6.22 -33.56
C ARG A 305 35.69 6.10 -33.16
N ASN A 306 36.23 7.11 -32.47
CA ASN A 306 37.60 7.11 -31.95
C ASN A 306 37.81 5.98 -30.94
N THR A 307 36.82 5.72 -30.08
CA THR A 307 36.89 4.65 -29.08
C THR A 307 36.85 3.27 -29.76
N LYS A 308 35.93 3.04 -30.71
CA LYS A 308 35.85 1.81 -31.51
C LYS A 308 37.18 1.53 -32.22
N GLN A 309 37.77 2.52 -32.89
CA GLN A 309 39.07 2.35 -33.55
C GLN A 309 40.20 1.99 -32.57
N LYS A 310 40.24 2.60 -31.37
CA LYS A 310 41.22 2.24 -30.33
C LYS A 310 41.03 0.80 -29.86
N VAL A 311 39.77 0.37 -29.67
CA VAL A 311 39.42 -0.99 -29.24
C VAL A 311 39.80 -2.03 -30.31
N GLU A 312 39.51 -1.77 -31.58
CA GLU A 312 39.86 -2.67 -32.71
C GLU A 312 41.39 -2.84 -32.88
N ASN A 313 42.20 -1.89 -32.40
CA ASN A 313 43.66 -2.00 -32.41
C ASN A 313 44.23 -2.87 -31.26
N ILE A 314 43.40 -3.33 -30.31
CA ILE A 314 43.85 -4.15 -29.17
C ILE A 314 44.06 -5.60 -29.64
N LYS A 315 45.33 -5.99 -29.82
CA LYS A 315 45.71 -7.34 -30.30
C LYS A 315 45.36 -8.48 -29.33
N ASN A 316 45.34 -8.21 -28.03
CA ASN A 316 45.07 -9.21 -26.99
C ASN A 316 44.17 -8.61 -25.91
N ALA A 317 42.85 -8.82 -26.03
CA ALA A 317 41.87 -8.28 -25.08
C ALA A 317 42.08 -8.78 -23.65
N TYR A 318 42.54 -10.03 -23.46
CA TYR A 318 42.73 -10.64 -22.15
C TYR A 318 43.83 -9.96 -21.35
N GLU A 319 44.95 -9.69 -22.00
CA GLU A 319 46.12 -9.03 -21.42
C GLU A 319 45.83 -7.54 -21.19
N PHE A 320 45.15 -6.88 -22.13
CA PHE A 320 44.74 -5.49 -21.97
C PHE A 320 43.83 -5.30 -20.76
N VAL A 321 42.85 -6.17 -20.54
CA VAL A 321 41.94 -6.10 -19.38
C VAL A 321 42.68 -6.23 -18.05
N GLU A 322 43.73 -7.05 -17.97
CA GLU A 322 44.55 -7.22 -16.76
C GLU A 322 45.50 -6.04 -16.51
N GLN A 323 46.14 -5.52 -17.56
CA GLN A 323 47.19 -4.51 -17.43
C GLN A 323 46.65 -3.07 -17.46
N SER A 324 45.51 -2.83 -18.09
CA SER A 324 44.97 -1.50 -18.32
C SER A 324 44.01 -1.03 -17.24
N SER A 325 44.20 0.19 -16.76
CA SER A 325 43.23 0.94 -15.95
C SER A 325 42.23 1.74 -16.80
N ASP A 326 42.29 1.66 -18.14
CA ASP A 326 41.38 2.40 -19.03
C ASP A 326 40.00 1.73 -19.10
N ILE A 327 39.13 2.15 -18.18
CA ILE A 327 37.74 1.69 -18.06
C ILE A 327 36.94 1.96 -19.34
N ILE A 328 37.23 3.04 -20.07
CA ILE A 328 36.50 3.41 -21.30
C ILE A 328 36.78 2.37 -22.40
N LEU A 329 38.05 2.02 -22.61
CA LEU A 329 38.42 0.99 -23.59
C LEU A 329 37.94 -0.41 -23.18
N ILE A 330 37.87 -0.71 -21.88
CA ILE A 330 37.31 -1.98 -21.38
C ILE A 330 35.79 -2.04 -21.59
N ARG A 331 35.05 -0.95 -21.37
CA ARG A 331 33.62 -0.85 -21.72
C ARG A 331 33.39 -0.99 -23.23
N GLY A 332 34.25 -0.39 -24.05
CA GLY A 332 34.22 -0.57 -25.51
C GLY A 332 34.46 -2.03 -25.94
N LEU A 333 35.47 -2.70 -25.37
CA LEU A 333 35.72 -4.13 -25.57
C LEU A 333 34.49 -4.99 -25.20
N LEU A 334 33.85 -4.68 -24.07
CA LEU A 334 32.63 -5.33 -23.61
C LEU A 334 31.47 -5.14 -24.60
N ARG A 335 31.24 -3.93 -25.10
CA ARG A 335 30.20 -3.64 -26.09
C ARG A 335 30.39 -4.40 -27.40
N MET A 336 31.63 -4.59 -27.87
CA MET A 336 31.89 -5.47 -29.03
C MET A 336 31.45 -6.92 -28.79
N GLN A 337 31.45 -7.40 -27.55
CA GLN A 337 31.04 -8.78 -27.25
C GLN A 337 29.52 -9.00 -27.31
N ILE A 338 28.70 -7.96 -27.47
CA ILE A 338 27.26 -8.13 -27.76
C ILE A 338 27.09 -8.87 -29.10
N GLU A 339 27.86 -8.50 -30.12
CA GLU A 339 27.85 -9.16 -31.43
C GLU A 339 28.84 -10.33 -31.51
N ALA A 340 30.05 -10.18 -30.98
CA ALA A 340 31.13 -11.16 -31.14
C ALA A 340 31.02 -12.38 -30.22
N GLY A 341 30.48 -12.22 -29.00
CA GLY A 341 30.18 -13.32 -28.09
C GLY A 341 31.37 -14.13 -27.56
N ASP A 342 32.57 -13.54 -27.36
CA ASP A 342 33.67 -14.27 -26.70
C ASP A 342 33.33 -14.59 -25.24
N LYS A 343 32.95 -15.84 -25.01
CA LYS A 343 32.50 -16.33 -23.71
C LYS A 343 33.56 -16.25 -22.63
N ASN A 344 34.81 -16.52 -22.98
CA ASN A 344 35.91 -16.56 -22.02
C ASN A 344 36.25 -15.13 -21.57
N LEU A 345 36.14 -14.15 -22.46
CA LEU A 345 36.35 -12.73 -22.15
C LEU A 345 35.22 -12.19 -21.26
N ILE A 346 33.96 -12.52 -21.59
CA ILE A 346 32.79 -12.15 -20.75
C ILE A 346 32.92 -12.76 -19.34
N ILE A 347 33.26 -14.05 -19.21
CA ILE A 347 33.46 -14.71 -17.90
C ILE A 347 34.58 -14.03 -17.10
N LYS A 348 35.70 -13.66 -17.75
CA LYS A 348 36.78 -12.93 -17.10
C LYS A 348 36.32 -11.57 -16.57
N LEU A 349 35.54 -10.84 -17.35
CA LEU A 349 35.06 -9.50 -17.01
C LEU A 349 33.93 -9.49 -15.97
N LEU A 350 33.08 -10.53 -15.96
CA LEU A 350 32.13 -10.78 -14.86
C LEU A 350 32.83 -11.07 -13.52
N ASN A 351 34.10 -11.48 -13.55
CA ASN A 351 34.92 -11.77 -12.38
C ASN A 351 35.99 -10.70 -12.11
N ASP A 352 36.02 -9.60 -12.86
CA ASP A 352 37.00 -8.51 -12.71
C ASP A 352 37.01 -7.89 -11.30
N ASN A 353 38.17 -7.49 -10.79
CA ASN A 353 38.26 -6.88 -9.45
C ASN A 353 37.53 -5.53 -9.36
N ARG A 354 37.28 -4.85 -10.49
CA ARG A 354 36.59 -3.56 -10.56
C ARG A 354 35.09 -3.76 -10.71
N ASN A 355 34.32 -3.32 -9.71
CA ASN A 355 32.86 -3.34 -9.74
C ASN A 355 32.30 -2.65 -11.01
N VAL A 356 32.92 -1.53 -11.41
CA VAL A 356 32.55 -0.78 -12.63
C VAL A 356 32.56 -1.65 -13.90
N VAL A 357 33.55 -2.54 -14.03
CA VAL A 357 33.67 -3.46 -15.17
C VAL A 357 32.65 -4.59 -15.05
N LYS A 358 32.48 -5.17 -13.87
CA LYS A 358 31.48 -6.21 -13.59
C LYS A 358 30.06 -5.76 -13.93
N LYS A 359 29.67 -4.53 -13.57
CA LYS A 359 28.35 -3.95 -13.89
C LYS A 359 28.07 -3.94 -15.39
N SER A 360 29.01 -3.42 -16.19
CA SER A 360 28.90 -3.45 -17.66
C SER A 360 28.91 -4.88 -18.22
N ALA A 361 29.72 -5.78 -17.63
CA ALA A 361 29.76 -7.18 -18.01
C ALA A 361 28.43 -7.91 -17.74
N CYS A 362 27.71 -7.59 -16.65
CA CYS A 362 26.39 -8.17 -16.36
C CYS A 362 25.37 -7.87 -17.47
N ILE A 363 25.39 -6.64 -18.01
CA ILE A 363 24.48 -6.23 -19.09
C ILE A 363 24.83 -6.95 -20.40
N VAL A 364 26.11 -7.02 -20.74
CA VAL A 364 26.59 -7.71 -21.95
C VAL A 364 26.31 -9.21 -21.86
N ALA A 365 26.54 -9.82 -20.69
CA ALA A 365 26.22 -11.23 -20.44
C ALA A 365 24.73 -11.54 -20.65
N GLY A 366 23.82 -10.62 -20.30
CA GLY A 366 22.39 -10.79 -20.51
C GLY A 366 21.92 -10.80 -21.98
N TYR A 367 22.77 -10.42 -22.94
CA TYR A 367 22.51 -10.62 -24.38
C TYR A 367 22.74 -12.06 -24.85
N HIS A 368 23.40 -12.88 -24.02
CA HIS A 368 23.84 -14.23 -24.38
C HIS A 368 23.21 -15.28 -23.47
N ASP A 369 22.62 -16.29 -24.10
CA ASP A 369 22.08 -17.46 -23.41
C ASP A 369 23.18 -18.50 -23.14
N ASP A 370 23.99 -18.27 -22.09
CA ASP A 370 24.99 -19.23 -21.63
C ASP A 370 24.82 -19.58 -20.15
N ILE A 371 24.91 -20.86 -19.84
CA ILE A 371 24.73 -21.40 -18.48
C ILE A 371 25.78 -20.85 -17.51
N ASN A 372 27.02 -20.64 -17.97
CA ASN A 372 28.08 -20.09 -17.13
C ASN A 372 27.79 -18.63 -16.77
N PHE A 373 27.24 -17.86 -17.71
CA PHE A 373 26.84 -16.48 -17.46
C PHE A 373 25.68 -16.44 -16.47
N ILE A 374 24.64 -17.25 -16.69
CA ILE A 374 23.51 -17.39 -15.76
C ILE A 374 24.00 -17.71 -14.34
N SER A 375 24.93 -18.65 -14.18
CA SER A 375 25.48 -19.03 -12.87
C SER A 375 26.18 -17.86 -12.16
N ILE A 376 27.04 -17.11 -12.87
CA ILE A 376 27.78 -15.98 -12.29
C ILE A 376 26.84 -14.79 -12.00
N LEU A 377 25.86 -14.54 -12.88
CA LEU A 377 24.84 -13.51 -12.63
C LEU A 377 24.01 -13.86 -11.38
N ILE A 378 23.66 -15.13 -11.17
CA ILE A 378 22.93 -15.55 -9.96
C ILE A 378 23.80 -15.35 -8.70
N GLU A 379 25.09 -15.67 -8.74
CA GLU A 379 26.01 -15.35 -7.63
C GLU A 379 26.02 -13.84 -7.32
N HIS A 380 26.07 -13.00 -8.36
CA HIS A 380 26.03 -11.54 -8.21
C HIS A 380 24.70 -10.99 -7.67
N LEU A 381 23.59 -11.73 -7.71
CA LEU A 381 22.33 -11.33 -7.04
C LEU A 381 22.49 -11.15 -5.53
N GLY A 382 23.43 -11.88 -4.91
CA GLY A 382 23.72 -11.78 -3.48
C GLY A 382 24.57 -10.57 -3.07
N SER A 383 25.10 -9.80 -4.03
CA SER A 383 26.00 -8.66 -3.80
C SER A 383 25.26 -7.32 -3.96
N PRO A 384 25.23 -6.42 -2.94
CA PRO A 384 24.58 -5.12 -3.06
C PRO A 384 25.04 -4.29 -4.27
N VAL A 385 26.33 -4.29 -4.59
CA VAL A 385 26.90 -3.48 -5.68
C VAL A 385 26.53 -4.01 -7.08
N LEU A 386 26.22 -5.31 -7.19
CA LEU A 386 26.05 -6.00 -8.48
C LEU A 386 24.63 -6.52 -8.73
N SER A 387 23.82 -6.69 -7.67
CA SER A 387 22.54 -7.39 -7.72
C SER A 387 21.61 -6.85 -8.79
N ILE A 388 21.40 -5.53 -8.85
CA ILE A 388 20.48 -4.92 -9.83
C ILE A 388 20.97 -5.11 -11.28
N TRP A 389 22.28 -4.99 -11.50
CA TRP A 389 22.90 -5.23 -12.81
C TRP A 389 22.77 -6.70 -13.24
N ALA A 390 22.88 -7.63 -12.29
CA ALA A 390 22.62 -9.04 -12.52
C ALA A 390 21.13 -9.36 -12.74
N GLN A 391 20.22 -8.70 -12.03
CA GLN A 391 18.77 -8.79 -12.24
C GLN A 391 18.40 -8.40 -13.67
N PHE A 392 18.96 -7.29 -14.19
CA PHE A 392 18.76 -6.89 -15.59
C PHE A 392 19.25 -7.98 -16.55
N GLY A 393 20.47 -8.50 -16.34
CA GLY A 393 21.04 -9.56 -17.19
C GLY A 393 20.16 -10.82 -17.26
N LEU A 394 19.75 -11.33 -16.09
CA LEU A 394 18.90 -12.53 -15.98
C LEU A 394 17.50 -12.30 -16.53
N LYS A 395 16.94 -11.10 -16.35
CA LYS A 395 15.65 -10.71 -16.93
C LYS A 395 15.67 -10.76 -18.47
N ASN A 396 16.74 -10.27 -19.12
CA ASN A 396 16.83 -10.28 -20.58
C ASN A 396 17.11 -11.69 -21.15
N ILE A 397 17.85 -12.53 -20.42
CA ILE A 397 17.95 -13.99 -20.71
C ILE A 397 16.58 -14.67 -20.59
N GLY A 398 15.74 -14.21 -19.66
CA GLY A 398 14.36 -14.64 -19.51
C GLY A 398 14.24 -16.09 -19.02
N PHE A 399 13.30 -16.84 -19.60
CA PHE A 399 12.82 -18.14 -19.10
C PHE A 399 13.91 -19.20 -18.83
N LYS A 400 15.07 -19.08 -19.49
CA LYS A 400 16.16 -20.05 -19.38
C LYS A 400 16.93 -19.93 -18.05
N SER A 401 16.88 -18.76 -17.41
CA SER A 401 17.46 -18.54 -16.08
C SER A 401 16.65 -19.20 -14.95
N VAL A 402 15.34 -19.38 -15.13
CA VAL A 402 14.38 -19.79 -14.08
C VAL A 402 14.80 -21.07 -13.36
N LYS A 403 15.18 -22.12 -14.11
CA LYS A 403 15.63 -23.40 -13.55
C LYS A 403 16.85 -23.24 -12.62
N TYR A 404 17.77 -22.33 -12.97
CA TYR A 404 18.99 -22.10 -12.18
C TYR A 404 18.69 -21.23 -10.95
N LEU A 405 17.78 -20.26 -11.09
CA LEU A 405 17.26 -19.46 -9.97
C LEU A 405 16.58 -20.34 -8.91
N GLU A 406 15.76 -21.32 -9.30
CA GLU A 406 15.13 -22.28 -8.38
C GLU A 406 16.16 -23.13 -7.60
N ILE A 407 17.21 -23.59 -8.28
CA ILE A 407 18.28 -24.39 -7.69
C ILE A 407 19.08 -23.57 -6.66
N GLU A 408 19.46 -22.34 -7.00
CA GLU A 408 20.23 -21.48 -6.09
C GLU A 408 19.38 -20.88 -4.97
N PHE A 409 18.11 -20.54 -5.22
CA PHE A 409 17.15 -20.19 -4.17
C PHE A 409 17.09 -21.26 -3.08
N SER A 410 17.02 -22.53 -3.46
CA SER A 410 16.97 -23.65 -2.51
C SER A 410 18.21 -23.72 -1.60
N LYS A 411 19.37 -23.24 -2.07
CA LYS A 411 20.63 -23.20 -1.30
C LYS A 411 20.79 -21.91 -0.48
N GLN A 412 20.38 -20.77 -1.05
CA GLN A 412 20.71 -19.44 -0.54
C GLN A 412 19.53 -18.74 0.17
N LYS A 413 18.40 -19.43 0.40
CA LYS A 413 17.20 -18.84 1.03
C LYS A 413 17.35 -18.25 2.44
N ALA A 414 18.47 -18.49 3.12
CA ALA A 414 18.82 -17.78 4.35
C ALA A 414 19.17 -16.29 4.10
N ASN A 415 19.72 -15.97 2.92
CA ASN A 415 20.05 -14.60 2.52
C ASN A 415 18.79 -13.92 1.94
N LEU A 416 18.05 -13.19 2.78
CA LEU A 416 16.83 -12.49 2.37
C LEU A 416 17.06 -11.44 1.26
N PHE A 417 18.25 -10.83 1.19
CA PHE A 417 18.63 -9.92 0.12
C PHE A 417 18.69 -10.65 -1.24
N PHE A 418 19.34 -11.81 -1.28
CA PHE A 418 19.34 -12.68 -2.47
C PHE A 418 17.92 -13.13 -2.82
N VAL A 419 17.10 -13.51 -1.84
CA VAL A 419 15.70 -13.93 -2.08
C VAL A 419 14.88 -12.80 -2.71
N GLU A 420 14.99 -11.56 -2.22
CA GLU A 420 14.27 -10.44 -2.82
C GLU A 420 14.73 -10.13 -4.25
N ALA A 421 16.04 -10.19 -4.51
CA ALA A 421 16.59 -10.01 -5.86
C ALA A 421 16.15 -11.13 -6.83
N CYS A 422 16.20 -12.39 -6.38
CA CYS A 422 15.75 -13.56 -7.14
C CYS A 422 14.25 -13.47 -7.47
N PHE A 423 13.42 -13.10 -6.49
CA PHE A 423 11.98 -13.00 -6.70
C PHE A 423 11.57 -11.78 -7.53
N GLU A 424 12.34 -10.69 -7.54
CA GLU A 424 12.15 -9.60 -8.51
C GLU A 424 12.33 -10.13 -9.94
N VAL A 425 13.44 -10.83 -10.24
CA VAL A 425 13.69 -11.44 -11.55
C VAL A 425 12.58 -12.41 -11.96
N LEU A 426 12.21 -13.35 -11.09
CA LEU A 426 11.13 -14.31 -11.36
C LEU A 426 9.78 -13.63 -11.62
N SER A 427 9.54 -12.45 -11.03
CA SER A 427 8.29 -11.69 -11.22
C SER A 427 8.25 -10.84 -12.50
N GLU A 428 9.40 -10.60 -13.15
CA GLU A 428 9.47 -9.90 -14.43
C GLU A 428 9.62 -10.86 -15.63
N ILE A 429 9.86 -12.16 -15.41
CA ILE A 429 9.91 -13.20 -16.44
C ILE A 429 8.50 -13.77 -16.67
N SER A 430 7.93 -13.55 -17.85
CA SER A 430 6.59 -14.02 -18.26
C SER A 430 6.48 -15.54 -18.55
N ASP A 431 7.20 -16.40 -17.80
CA ASP A 431 7.13 -17.87 -17.90
C ASP A 431 6.28 -18.44 -16.76
N THR A 432 5.45 -19.46 -17.04
CA THR A 432 4.56 -20.05 -16.04
C THR A 432 5.32 -20.68 -14.88
N ARG A 433 6.52 -21.23 -15.10
CA ARG A 433 7.36 -21.82 -14.05
C ARG A 433 7.93 -20.75 -13.12
N ALA A 434 8.29 -19.57 -13.64
CA ALA A 434 8.75 -18.46 -12.81
C ALA A 434 7.65 -18.01 -11.83
N HIS A 435 6.41 -17.93 -12.31
CA HIS A 435 5.24 -17.71 -11.46
C HIS A 435 4.99 -18.88 -10.49
N GLU A 436 5.13 -20.13 -10.92
CA GLU A 436 4.98 -21.30 -10.03
C GLU A 436 6.02 -21.34 -8.90
N ALA A 437 7.28 -20.98 -9.17
CA ALA A 437 8.31 -20.83 -8.16
C ALA A 437 7.90 -19.81 -7.07
N LEU A 438 7.39 -18.64 -7.48
CA LEU A 438 6.85 -17.64 -6.56
C LEU A 438 5.64 -18.16 -5.76
N TYR A 439 4.71 -18.89 -6.39
CA TYR A 439 3.58 -19.50 -5.68
C TYR A 439 4.03 -20.57 -4.68
N ASN A 440 5.05 -21.35 -5.02
CA ASN A 440 5.59 -22.39 -4.14
C ASN A 440 6.26 -21.75 -2.91
N ALA A 441 6.94 -20.62 -3.09
CA ALA A 441 7.55 -19.84 -2.01
C ALA A 441 6.56 -19.30 -0.95
N LEU A 442 5.26 -19.23 -1.26
CA LEU A 442 4.21 -18.93 -0.25
C LEU A 442 4.03 -20.05 0.80
N ASN A 443 4.64 -21.23 0.60
CA ASN A 443 4.64 -22.34 1.56
C ASN A 443 5.96 -22.47 2.34
N GLU A 444 6.94 -21.61 2.08
CA GLU A 444 8.19 -21.62 2.85
C GLU A 444 7.92 -21.35 4.33
N SER A 445 8.68 -21.99 5.22
CA SER A 445 8.48 -21.83 6.66
C SER A 445 8.67 -20.38 7.10
N ASN A 446 9.71 -19.73 6.57
CA ASN A 446 10.09 -18.36 6.88
C ASN A 446 9.07 -17.34 6.32
N LYS A 447 8.41 -16.61 7.22
CA LYS A 447 7.45 -15.55 6.89
C LYS A 447 8.03 -14.49 5.96
N ASN A 448 9.27 -14.05 6.14
CA ASN A 448 9.84 -12.99 5.29
C ASN A 448 9.88 -13.44 3.82
N ILE A 449 10.20 -14.70 3.54
CA ILE A 449 10.14 -15.26 2.19
C ILE A 449 8.70 -15.26 1.64
N LYS A 450 7.72 -15.73 2.44
CA LYS A 450 6.29 -15.67 2.09
C LYS A 450 5.83 -14.25 1.76
N LEU A 451 6.23 -13.26 2.57
CA LEU A 451 5.85 -11.85 2.39
C LEU A 451 6.50 -11.25 1.14
N ILE A 452 7.78 -11.53 0.87
CA ILE A 452 8.46 -11.09 -0.36
C ILE A 452 7.75 -11.71 -1.57
N ALA A 453 7.53 -13.03 -1.59
CA ALA A 453 6.81 -13.71 -2.67
C ALA A 453 5.43 -13.10 -2.91
N ALA A 454 4.64 -12.90 -1.84
CA ALA A 454 3.32 -12.26 -1.93
C ALA A 454 3.40 -10.84 -2.51
N LYS A 455 4.33 -10.00 -2.02
CA LYS A 455 4.57 -8.64 -2.55
C LYS A 455 4.88 -8.66 -4.04
N LYS A 456 5.75 -9.55 -4.52
CA LYS A 456 6.10 -9.64 -5.96
C LYS A 456 4.91 -10.17 -6.80
N ILE A 457 4.22 -11.21 -6.34
CA ILE A 457 3.01 -11.76 -7.02
C ILE A 457 1.93 -10.69 -7.17
N ILE A 458 1.59 -9.99 -6.08
CA ILE A 458 0.59 -8.91 -6.04
C ILE A 458 0.90 -7.80 -7.05
N LYS A 459 2.18 -7.46 -7.23
CA LYS A 459 2.62 -6.38 -8.12
C LYS A 459 2.56 -6.74 -9.62
N LYS A 460 2.50 -8.03 -9.98
CA LYS A 460 2.80 -8.50 -11.35
C LYS A 460 1.81 -9.50 -11.96
N ILE A 461 1.19 -10.38 -11.17
CA ILE A 461 0.39 -11.48 -11.71
C ILE A 461 -1.10 -11.11 -11.79
N GLU A 462 -1.67 -11.21 -12.99
CA GLU A 462 -3.12 -11.11 -13.18
C GLU A 462 -3.84 -12.30 -12.50
N THR A 463 -4.85 -11.97 -11.69
CA THR A 463 -5.80 -12.83 -10.94
C THR A 463 -5.43 -14.32 -10.76
N PRO A 464 -5.08 -14.79 -9.55
CA PRO A 464 -4.67 -16.17 -9.31
C PRO A 464 -5.77 -17.20 -9.62
N SER A 465 -5.35 -18.32 -10.23
CA SER A 465 -6.21 -19.47 -10.50
C SER A 465 -6.78 -20.08 -9.22
N PRO A 466 -7.95 -20.76 -9.27
CA PRO A 466 -8.63 -21.28 -8.08
C PRO A 466 -7.76 -22.10 -7.14
N ASP A 467 -6.87 -22.95 -7.68
CA ASP A 467 -6.01 -23.82 -6.85
C ASP A 467 -4.92 -23.03 -6.11
N LYS A 468 -4.33 -22.02 -6.77
CA LYS A 468 -3.30 -21.15 -6.17
C LYS A 468 -3.89 -20.24 -5.08
N ARG A 469 -5.22 -20.06 -5.02
CA ARG A 469 -5.90 -19.27 -3.97
C ARG A 469 -5.75 -19.84 -2.56
N LYS A 470 -5.42 -21.13 -2.41
CA LYS A 470 -5.22 -21.73 -1.08
C LYS A 470 -4.03 -21.09 -0.34
N TYR A 471 -2.95 -20.78 -1.06
CA TYR A 471 -1.71 -20.28 -0.47
C TYR A 471 -1.85 -18.92 0.21
N PHE A 472 -2.62 -18.02 -0.40
CA PHE A 472 -2.92 -16.73 0.21
C PHE A 472 -3.89 -16.83 1.41
N GLY A 473 -4.69 -17.90 1.52
CA GLY A 473 -5.58 -18.11 2.66
C GLY A 473 -4.79 -18.26 3.97
N ASN A 474 -3.77 -19.12 3.95
CA ASN A 474 -2.88 -19.31 5.10
C ASN A 474 -2.14 -18.01 5.47
N LEU A 475 -1.57 -17.32 4.48
CA LEU A 475 -0.87 -16.04 4.70
C LEU A 475 -1.81 -14.95 5.21
N PHE A 476 -3.05 -14.90 4.71
CA PHE A 476 -4.07 -13.98 5.18
C PHE A 476 -4.37 -14.21 6.67
N ASP A 477 -4.56 -15.47 7.08
CA ASP A 477 -4.81 -15.82 8.48
C ASP A 477 -3.63 -15.46 9.39
N GLU A 478 -2.39 -15.77 8.98
CA GLU A 478 -1.16 -15.32 9.66
C GLU A 478 -1.11 -13.78 9.80
N LEU A 479 -1.52 -13.03 8.78
CA LEU A 479 -1.55 -11.56 8.81
C LEU A 479 -2.67 -11.02 9.72
N ILE A 480 -3.86 -11.63 9.75
CA ILE A 480 -4.95 -11.25 10.67
C ILE A 480 -4.52 -11.43 12.13
N ILE A 481 -3.90 -12.58 12.45
CA ILE A 481 -3.38 -12.90 13.78
C ILE A 481 -2.37 -11.83 14.22
N ASN A 482 -1.32 -11.61 13.42
CA ASN A 482 -0.27 -10.65 13.75
C ASN A 482 -0.82 -9.22 13.85
N GLN A 483 -1.75 -8.84 12.99
CA GLN A 483 -2.41 -7.54 13.03
C GLN A 483 -3.22 -7.29 14.31
N LEU A 484 -3.93 -8.30 14.82
CA LEU A 484 -4.67 -8.21 16.07
C LEU A 484 -3.73 -8.16 17.28
N THR A 485 -2.73 -9.06 17.33
CA THR A 485 -1.74 -9.09 18.41
C THR A 485 -0.97 -7.77 18.49
N ASN A 486 -0.50 -7.22 17.36
CA ASN A 486 0.26 -5.96 17.36
C ASN A 486 -0.61 -4.77 17.77
N ARG A 487 -1.89 -4.72 17.35
CA ARG A 487 -2.83 -3.69 17.82
C ARG A 487 -3.12 -3.80 19.32
N PHE A 488 -3.19 -5.01 19.87
CA PHE A 488 -3.33 -5.22 21.31
C PHE A 488 -2.07 -4.74 22.07
N LEU A 489 -0.87 -5.10 21.60
CA LEU A 489 0.39 -4.62 22.18
C LEU A 489 0.50 -3.08 22.16
N ILE A 490 0.13 -2.42 21.06
CA ILE A 490 0.07 -0.94 20.98
C ILE A 490 -0.91 -0.37 22.03
N LYS A 491 -2.06 -1.02 22.26
CA LYS A 491 -3.05 -0.58 23.25
C LYS A 491 -2.52 -0.69 24.68
N GLU A 492 -1.77 -1.76 25.00
CA GLU A 492 -1.13 -1.90 26.32
C GLU A 492 0.04 -0.93 26.49
N ILE A 493 0.89 -0.76 25.48
CA ILE A 493 1.98 0.23 25.45
C ILE A 493 1.44 1.66 25.64
N ASN A 494 0.30 2.01 25.04
CA ASN A 494 -0.30 3.33 25.20
C ASN A 494 -0.85 3.62 26.62
N LYS A 495 -0.88 2.63 27.53
CA LYS A 495 -1.15 2.84 28.96
C LYS A 495 0.13 3.16 29.77
N LYS A 496 1.31 3.10 29.13
CA LYS A 496 2.64 3.18 29.76
C LYS A 496 3.39 4.45 29.36
N ASN A 497 4.61 4.59 29.87
CA ASN A 497 5.44 5.80 29.74
C ASN A 497 6.00 6.03 28.33
N GLU A 498 6.58 7.22 28.10
CA GLU A 498 7.21 7.60 26.82
C GLU A 498 8.41 6.73 26.40
N THR A 499 8.98 5.95 27.34
CA THR A 499 10.08 5.00 27.10
C THR A 499 9.81 4.03 25.94
N PHE A 500 8.54 3.72 25.68
CA PHE A 500 8.11 2.80 24.62
C PHE A 500 7.97 3.43 23.23
N TYR A 501 8.29 4.72 23.04
CA TYR A 501 8.03 5.45 21.79
C TYR A 501 8.53 4.72 20.53
N GLN A 502 9.77 4.21 20.54
CA GLN A 502 10.35 3.50 19.39
C GLN A 502 9.65 2.16 19.13
N LEU A 503 9.39 1.36 20.17
CA LEU A 503 8.68 0.08 20.04
C LEU A 503 7.24 0.27 19.54
N ARG A 504 6.56 1.32 20.02
CA ARG A 504 5.23 1.70 19.51
C ARG A 504 5.29 2.04 18.02
N GLN A 505 6.25 2.85 17.58
CA GLN A 505 6.40 3.17 16.15
C GLN A 505 6.73 1.95 15.29
N ALA A 506 7.54 1.02 15.78
CA ALA A 506 7.82 -0.24 15.10
C ALA A 506 6.54 -1.07 14.89
N LEU A 507 5.78 -1.30 15.96
CA LEU A 507 4.50 -2.00 15.92
C LEU A 507 3.45 -1.29 15.04
N GLU A 508 3.35 0.04 15.12
CA GLU A 508 2.44 0.83 14.28
C GLU A 508 2.77 0.71 12.80
N ASN A 509 4.06 0.65 12.43
CA ASN A 509 4.48 0.47 11.05
C ASN A 509 4.29 -0.98 10.58
N GLU A 510 4.52 -1.98 11.42
CA GLU A 510 4.18 -3.38 11.12
C GLU A 510 2.65 -3.55 10.94
N VAL A 511 1.84 -2.86 11.74
CA VAL A 511 0.37 -2.78 11.61
C VAL A 511 -0.06 -2.14 10.28
N LYS A 512 0.65 -1.11 9.79
CA LYS A 512 0.40 -0.52 8.46
C LYS A 512 0.78 -1.48 7.33
N GLU A 513 1.92 -2.15 7.44
CA GLU A 513 2.38 -3.13 6.45
C GLU A 513 1.44 -4.34 6.38
N ASN A 514 1.02 -4.89 7.52
CA ASN A 514 0.02 -5.96 7.59
C ASN A 514 -1.30 -5.52 6.93
N VAL A 515 -1.81 -4.31 7.21
CA VAL A 515 -3.03 -3.78 6.55
C VAL A 515 -2.84 -3.62 5.04
N PHE A 516 -1.69 -3.14 4.59
CA PHE A 516 -1.38 -3.03 3.16
C PHE A 516 -1.39 -4.40 2.49
N LEU A 517 -0.73 -5.40 3.07
CA LEU A 517 -0.69 -6.77 2.53
C LEU A 517 -2.06 -7.45 2.55
N ILE A 518 -2.78 -7.37 3.67
CA ILE A 518 -4.17 -7.85 3.78
C ILE A 518 -5.04 -7.22 2.68
N LYS A 519 -5.01 -5.89 2.54
CA LYS A 519 -5.74 -5.16 1.49
C LYS A 519 -5.38 -5.73 0.11
N SER A 520 -4.10 -5.81 -0.22
CA SER A 520 -3.62 -6.29 -1.50
C SER A 520 -3.96 -7.76 -1.78
N LEU A 521 -3.92 -8.63 -0.77
CA LEU A 521 -4.39 -10.02 -0.90
C LEU A 521 -5.87 -10.06 -1.25
N ILE A 522 -6.72 -9.28 -0.58
CA ILE A 522 -8.15 -9.19 -0.93
C ILE A 522 -8.36 -8.68 -2.37
N GLN A 523 -7.52 -7.73 -2.83
CA GLN A 523 -7.56 -7.21 -4.21
C GLN A 523 -7.25 -8.27 -5.29
N LEU A 524 -6.65 -9.42 -4.96
CA LEU A 524 -6.47 -10.54 -5.90
C LEU A 524 -7.76 -11.31 -6.20
N TYR A 525 -8.76 -11.20 -5.32
CA TYR A 525 -10.01 -11.98 -5.36
C TYR A 525 -11.22 -11.11 -5.69
N TYR A 526 -11.21 -9.87 -5.22
CA TYR A 526 -12.31 -8.92 -5.28
C TYR A 526 -11.89 -7.66 -6.03
N ASN A 527 -12.85 -6.92 -6.58
CA ASN A 527 -12.58 -5.73 -7.39
C ASN A 527 -11.66 -4.74 -6.65
N PRO A 528 -10.43 -4.46 -7.15
CA PRO A 528 -9.44 -3.70 -6.39
C PRO A 528 -9.90 -2.30 -5.97
N LYS A 529 -10.77 -1.67 -6.78
CA LYS A 529 -11.33 -0.33 -6.53
C LYS A 529 -12.29 -0.31 -5.34
N VAL A 530 -13.09 -1.36 -5.16
CA VAL A 530 -14.05 -1.43 -4.04
C VAL A 530 -13.32 -1.73 -2.74
N ILE A 531 -12.28 -2.56 -2.80
CA ILE A 531 -11.38 -2.81 -1.65
C ILE A 531 -10.60 -1.55 -1.27
N GLU A 532 -10.19 -0.73 -2.24
CA GLU A 532 -9.58 0.57 -1.95
C GLU A 532 -10.52 1.50 -1.18
N ILE A 533 -11.78 1.60 -1.61
CA ILE A 533 -12.82 2.39 -0.91
C ILE A 533 -13.11 1.83 0.49
N LEU A 534 -13.19 0.51 0.63
CA LEU A 534 -13.38 -0.12 1.94
C LEU A 534 -12.22 0.25 2.89
N PHE A 535 -10.97 0.08 2.45
CA PHE A 535 -9.80 0.33 3.29
C PHE A 535 -9.48 1.81 3.51
N SER A 536 -10.06 2.76 2.74
CA SER A 536 -9.93 4.20 3.06
C SER A 536 -10.63 4.62 4.36
N TYR A 537 -11.54 3.78 4.87
CA TYR A 537 -12.21 3.98 6.16
C TYR A 537 -11.63 3.10 7.29
N ASN A 538 -10.48 2.44 7.08
CA ASN A 538 -9.84 1.64 8.13
C ASN A 538 -9.14 2.58 9.12
N GLY A 539 -9.58 2.56 10.38
CA GLY A 539 -9.03 3.38 11.45
C GLY A 539 -9.65 4.78 11.59
N THR A 540 -10.72 5.10 10.86
CA THR A 540 -11.50 6.31 11.12
C THR A 540 -12.46 6.06 12.27
N ASN A 541 -12.51 6.95 13.27
CA ASN A 541 -13.38 6.79 14.45
C ASN A 541 -14.85 7.19 14.18
N GLU A 542 -15.22 7.48 12.93
CA GLU A 542 -16.55 7.98 12.59
C GLU A 542 -17.58 6.85 12.49
N ILE A 543 -18.65 6.97 13.28
CA ILE A 543 -19.73 5.96 13.38
C ILE A 543 -20.38 5.67 12.01
N ASN A 544 -20.48 6.67 11.15
CA ASN A 544 -21.07 6.53 9.81
C ASN A 544 -20.15 5.75 8.87
N GLU A 545 -18.85 6.04 8.90
CA GLU A 545 -17.84 5.40 8.06
C GLU A 545 -17.58 3.94 8.45
N HIS A 546 -17.50 3.66 9.75
CA HIS A 546 -17.46 2.29 10.28
C HIS A 546 -18.70 1.49 9.86
N ALA A 547 -19.89 2.09 9.92
CA ALA A 547 -21.13 1.42 9.50
C ALA A 547 -21.19 1.19 7.99
N PHE A 548 -20.68 2.13 7.18
CA PHE A 548 -20.56 1.98 5.74
C PHE A 548 -19.57 0.87 5.36
N SER A 549 -18.41 0.84 6.02
CA SER A 549 -17.39 -0.21 5.84
C SER A 549 -17.94 -1.60 6.15
N ASN A 550 -18.62 -1.76 7.29
CA ASN A 550 -19.28 -3.02 7.64
C ASN A 550 -20.33 -3.44 6.60
N HIS A 551 -21.07 -2.49 6.03
CA HIS A 551 -22.04 -2.79 4.96
C HIS A 551 -21.36 -3.17 3.63
N LEU A 552 -20.27 -2.47 3.25
CA LEU A 552 -19.45 -2.85 2.09
C LEU A 552 -18.86 -4.25 2.27
N ILE A 553 -18.40 -4.60 3.47
CA ILE A 553 -17.94 -5.96 3.80
C ILE A 553 -19.08 -6.98 3.66
N ASP A 554 -20.27 -6.68 4.16
CA ASP A 554 -21.43 -7.59 3.99
C ASP A 554 -21.82 -7.79 2.51
N LEU A 555 -21.66 -6.77 1.65
CA LEU A 555 -21.92 -6.84 0.22
C LEU A 555 -20.79 -7.50 -0.59
N LEU A 556 -19.53 -7.33 -0.18
CA LEU A 556 -18.36 -7.88 -0.87
C LEU A 556 -18.18 -9.38 -0.62
N PHE A 557 -18.48 -9.82 0.61
CA PHE A 557 -18.21 -11.17 1.08
C PHE A 557 -19.53 -11.90 1.41
N GLU A 558 -20.55 -11.72 0.57
CA GLU A 558 -21.85 -12.39 0.71
C GLU A 558 -21.68 -13.91 0.76
N ASP A 559 -20.89 -14.46 -0.17
CA ASP A 559 -20.62 -15.90 -0.34
C ASP A 559 -19.53 -16.47 0.59
N ASN A 560 -18.82 -15.65 1.36
CA ASN A 560 -17.69 -16.10 2.19
C ASN A 560 -17.74 -15.54 3.63
N TYR A 561 -18.50 -16.24 4.48
CA TYR A 561 -18.72 -15.90 5.89
C TYR A 561 -17.42 -15.73 6.70
N LEU A 562 -16.46 -16.64 6.55
CA LEU A 562 -15.21 -16.62 7.32
C LEU A 562 -14.37 -15.39 6.95
N MET A 563 -14.15 -15.17 5.66
CA MET A 563 -13.44 -14.01 5.14
C MET A 563 -14.12 -12.71 5.58
N ARG A 564 -15.45 -12.66 5.52
CA ARG A 564 -16.25 -11.52 5.97
C ARG A 564 -15.97 -11.17 7.43
N ASN A 565 -16.00 -12.15 8.33
CA ASN A 565 -15.75 -11.93 9.77
C ASN A 565 -14.30 -11.52 10.04
N LYS A 566 -13.33 -12.20 9.41
CA LYS A 566 -11.89 -11.86 9.48
C LYS A 566 -11.60 -10.45 8.97
N VAL A 567 -12.32 -9.96 7.95
CA VAL A 567 -12.21 -8.55 7.52
C VAL A 567 -12.93 -7.61 8.50
N LYS A 568 -14.13 -7.94 8.99
CA LYS A 568 -14.86 -7.08 9.95
C LYS A 568 -14.07 -6.76 11.22
N ILE A 569 -13.33 -7.73 11.77
CA ILE A 569 -12.56 -7.49 13.00
C ILE A 569 -11.43 -6.46 12.80
N LEU A 570 -10.92 -6.28 11.58
CA LEU A 570 -9.94 -5.24 11.26
C LEU A 570 -10.52 -3.83 11.38
N PHE A 571 -11.81 -3.67 11.13
CA PHE A 571 -12.53 -2.40 11.29
C PHE A 571 -13.13 -2.27 12.69
N SER A 572 -13.36 -3.38 13.38
CA SER A 572 -13.98 -3.45 14.72
C SER A 572 -13.14 -4.26 15.73
N PRO A 573 -11.86 -3.91 16.01
CA PRO A 573 -10.94 -4.74 16.78
C PRO A 573 -11.26 -4.87 18.28
N ASN A 574 -12.29 -4.17 18.78
CA ASN A 574 -12.79 -4.31 20.15
C ASN A 574 -14.13 -5.06 20.22
N ASP A 575 -14.64 -5.63 19.13
CA ASP A 575 -15.87 -6.45 19.18
C ASP A 575 -15.55 -7.81 19.81
N SER A 576 -15.95 -7.98 21.07
CA SER A 576 -15.65 -9.18 21.85
C SER A 576 -16.14 -10.45 21.18
N ARG A 577 -17.26 -10.41 20.44
CA ARG A 577 -17.83 -11.58 19.77
C ARG A 577 -17.02 -12.00 18.56
N LEU A 578 -16.48 -11.03 17.81
CA LEU A 578 -15.58 -11.34 16.70
C LEU A 578 -14.25 -11.87 17.23
N ILE A 579 -13.77 -11.37 18.37
CA ILE A 579 -12.59 -11.92 19.05
C ILE A 579 -12.87 -13.35 19.53
N GLU A 580 -13.99 -13.60 20.23
CA GLU A 580 -14.41 -14.93 20.69
C GLU A 580 -14.49 -15.93 19.52
N LEU A 581 -15.09 -15.54 18.38
CA LEU A 581 -15.14 -16.38 17.17
C LEU A 581 -13.75 -16.69 16.57
N LEU A 582 -12.78 -15.78 16.71
CA LEU A 582 -11.39 -16.05 16.29
C LEU A 582 -10.59 -16.82 17.35
N GLU A 583 -10.92 -16.69 18.64
CA GLU A 583 -10.37 -17.53 19.71
C GLU A 583 -10.86 -18.99 19.54
N GLU A 584 -12.09 -19.20 19.06
CA GLU A 584 -12.60 -20.52 18.63
C GLU A 584 -11.89 -21.06 17.37
N GLU A 585 -11.59 -20.20 16.38
CA GLU A 585 -10.89 -20.59 15.14
C GLU A 585 -9.37 -20.82 15.37
N PHE A 586 -8.77 -20.10 16.31
CA PHE A 586 -7.35 -20.12 16.64
C PHE A 586 -7.10 -20.36 18.15
N PRO A 587 -7.44 -21.56 18.68
CA PRO A 587 -7.47 -21.82 20.13
C PRO A 587 -6.12 -21.72 20.86
N ASN A 588 -5.01 -21.70 20.11
CA ASN A 588 -3.67 -21.56 20.66
C ASN A 588 -3.19 -20.08 20.75
N ILE A 589 -4.09 -19.10 20.58
CA ILE A 589 -3.75 -17.68 20.48
C ILE A 589 -4.55 -16.84 21.48
N GLU A 590 -3.88 -16.37 22.52
CA GLU A 590 -4.44 -15.44 23.52
C GLU A 590 -4.48 -14.01 22.96
N PHE A 591 -5.60 -13.57 22.40
CA PHE A 591 -5.76 -12.18 21.92
C PHE A 591 -6.00 -11.14 23.04
N ARG A 592 -6.15 -11.59 24.30
CA ARG A 592 -6.50 -10.74 25.47
C ARG A 592 -5.58 -10.97 26.68
N LYS A 593 -4.26 -10.95 26.46
CA LYS A 593 -3.28 -11.21 27.51
C LYS A 593 -3.01 -9.99 28.39
N GLU A 594 -3.37 -10.04 29.66
CA GLU A 594 -3.04 -8.96 30.62
C GLU A 594 -1.60 -9.09 31.12
N TYR A 595 -0.80 -8.02 30.96
CA TYR A 595 0.58 -7.95 31.44
C TYR A 595 0.65 -7.32 32.83
N LYS A 596 1.39 -7.95 33.74
CA LYS A 596 1.54 -7.47 35.13
C LYS A 596 2.41 -6.22 35.20
N ASP A 597 3.48 -6.21 34.42
CA ASP A 597 4.54 -5.20 34.45
C ASP A 597 5.13 -4.97 33.05
N GLU A 598 5.88 -3.89 32.90
CA GLU A 598 6.46 -3.44 31.62
C GLU A 598 7.50 -4.43 31.06
N GLU A 599 8.28 -5.07 31.92
CA GLU A 599 9.30 -6.04 31.55
C GLU A 599 8.65 -7.34 31.02
N SER A 600 7.63 -7.85 31.68
CA SER A 600 6.85 -9.04 31.29
C SER A 600 6.22 -8.91 29.90
N MET A 601 5.81 -7.69 29.52
CA MET A 601 5.31 -7.38 28.19
C MET A 601 6.44 -7.46 27.14
N ILE A 602 7.63 -6.93 27.44
CA ILE A 602 8.76 -7.00 26.50
C ILE A 602 9.27 -8.45 26.36
N TRP A 603 9.36 -9.21 27.46
CA TRP A 603 9.68 -10.65 27.36
C TRP A 603 8.63 -11.42 26.57
N SER A 604 7.34 -11.07 26.68
CA SER A 604 6.31 -11.69 25.83
C SER A 604 6.54 -11.43 24.34
N ILE A 605 7.00 -10.21 23.99
CA ILE A 605 7.33 -9.79 22.62
C ILE A 605 8.54 -10.56 22.10
N LEU A 606 9.61 -10.67 22.88
CA LEU A 606 10.83 -11.40 22.48
C LEU A 606 10.62 -12.92 22.40
N ARG A 607 9.71 -13.47 23.21
CA ARG A 607 9.28 -14.88 23.19
C ARG A 607 8.25 -15.22 22.11
N MET A 608 7.75 -14.25 21.34
CA MET A 608 6.92 -14.57 20.17
C MET A 608 7.75 -15.36 19.15
N ASP A 609 7.10 -16.08 18.24
CA ASP A 609 7.82 -16.75 17.14
C ASP A 609 8.52 -15.69 16.24
N TYR A 610 9.64 -16.03 15.61
CA TYR A 610 10.29 -15.14 14.63
C TYR A 610 9.39 -14.88 13.41
N ASP A 611 8.45 -15.77 13.12
CA ASP A 611 7.42 -15.59 12.09
C ASP A 611 6.22 -14.73 12.55
N ARG A 612 6.23 -14.13 13.75
CA ARG A 612 5.16 -13.20 14.17
C ARG A 612 5.55 -11.74 14.05
N LEU A 613 6.70 -11.35 14.60
CA LEU A 613 7.20 -9.97 14.60
C LEU A 613 8.41 -9.81 13.70
N ASN A 614 8.54 -8.66 13.05
CA ASN A 614 9.74 -8.38 12.26
C ASN A 614 10.97 -8.12 13.17
N ASN A 615 12.17 -8.27 12.61
CA ASN A 615 13.42 -8.11 13.35
C ASN A 615 13.57 -6.67 13.90
N TRP A 616 13.09 -5.64 13.20
CA TRP A 616 13.14 -4.28 13.73
C TRP A 616 12.29 -4.08 15.00
N THR A 617 11.08 -4.64 15.06
CA THR A 617 10.21 -4.60 16.24
C THR A 617 10.88 -5.28 17.43
N ARG A 618 11.54 -6.44 17.21
CA ARG A 618 12.39 -7.09 18.22
C ARG A 618 13.56 -6.19 18.65
N ALA A 619 14.22 -5.51 17.70
CA ALA A 619 15.33 -4.62 17.99
C ALA A 619 14.90 -3.45 18.89
N CYS A 620 13.75 -2.83 18.59
CA CYS A 620 13.17 -1.81 19.44
C CYS A 620 12.79 -2.35 20.83
N ALA A 621 12.32 -3.60 20.93
CA ALA A 621 12.03 -4.24 22.21
C ALA A 621 13.32 -4.43 23.05
N ILE A 622 14.40 -4.96 22.47
CA ILE A 622 15.72 -5.06 23.10
C ILE A 622 16.26 -3.66 23.47
N ASN A 623 16.12 -2.67 22.60
CA ASN A 623 16.57 -1.30 22.88
C ASN A 623 15.76 -0.65 24.02
N THR A 624 14.48 -1.02 24.18
CA THR A 624 13.64 -0.56 25.29
C THR A 624 14.08 -1.18 26.63
N LEU A 625 14.49 -2.46 26.64
CA LEU A 625 15.03 -3.13 27.84
C LEU A 625 16.26 -2.43 28.42
N GLN A 626 17.07 -1.76 27.60
CA GLN A 626 18.27 -1.02 28.06
C GLN A 626 17.97 -0.06 29.21
N ASN A 627 16.76 0.52 29.24
CA ASN A 627 16.35 1.50 30.25
C ASN A 627 15.52 0.91 31.41
N LEU A 628 15.16 -0.38 31.34
CA LEU A 628 14.25 -1.04 32.29
C LEU A 628 14.92 -2.14 33.10
N TYR A 629 16.04 -2.66 32.62
CA TYR A 629 16.67 -3.88 33.13
C TYR A 629 18.03 -3.59 33.81
N SER A 630 18.32 -4.16 34.99
CA SER A 630 19.57 -3.85 35.71
C SER A 630 20.28 -4.97 36.48
N GLU A 631 19.75 -6.21 36.59
CA GLU A 631 20.28 -7.17 37.58
C GLU A 631 20.97 -8.46 37.02
N ASP A 632 20.33 -9.31 36.21
CA ASP A 632 20.83 -10.68 35.90
C ASP A 632 21.50 -10.86 34.51
N ILE A 633 20.74 -11.11 33.41
CA ILE A 633 21.16 -12.03 32.32
C ILE A 633 20.05 -12.94 31.72
N PRO A 634 18.84 -12.47 31.33
CA PRO A 634 17.79 -13.33 30.76
C PRO A 634 18.26 -14.10 29.51
N PHE A 635 17.88 -15.38 29.46
CA PHE A 635 18.32 -16.33 28.43
C PHE A 635 17.97 -15.86 27.01
N GLU A 636 16.84 -15.19 26.84
CA GLU A 636 16.35 -14.61 25.59
C GLU A 636 17.34 -13.57 25.04
N LEU A 637 17.86 -12.67 25.88
CA LEU A 637 18.82 -11.65 25.46
C LEU A 637 20.18 -12.26 25.12
N ALA A 638 20.59 -13.31 25.84
CA ALA A 638 21.80 -14.09 25.54
C ALA A 638 21.68 -14.87 24.22
N ALA A 639 20.48 -15.35 23.87
CA ALA A 639 20.21 -15.98 22.59
C ALA A 639 20.29 -14.97 21.43
N GLU A 640 19.69 -13.77 21.59
CA GLU A 640 19.74 -12.73 20.55
C GLU A 640 21.16 -12.18 20.31
N PHE A 641 22.05 -12.19 21.32
CA PHE A 641 23.48 -11.89 21.12
C PHE A 641 24.19 -12.87 20.16
N LEU A 642 23.77 -14.13 20.16
CA LEU A 642 24.34 -15.20 19.33
C LEU A 642 23.57 -15.39 18.01
N ASN A 643 22.54 -14.58 17.74
CA ASN A 643 21.74 -14.63 16.53
C ASN A 643 22.62 -14.37 15.28
N GLU A 644 22.34 -15.03 14.16
CA GLU A 644 23.04 -14.76 12.90
C GLU A 644 22.71 -13.35 12.38
N ASP A 645 21.48 -12.88 12.59
CA ASP A 645 21.02 -11.55 12.22
C ASP A 645 21.85 -10.45 12.91
N ARG A 646 22.42 -9.56 12.08
CA ARG A 646 23.31 -8.48 12.52
C ARG A 646 22.59 -7.46 13.42
N LEU A 647 21.32 -7.15 13.15
CA LEU A 647 20.56 -6.17 13.92
C LEU A 647 20.25 -6.71 15.32
N MET A 648 19.85 -7.98 15.43
CA MET A 648 19.64 -8.66 16.71
C MET A 648 20.93 -8.72 17.52
N LYS A 649 22.00 -9.24 16.90
CA LYS A 649 23.33 -9.36 17.50
C LYS A 649 23.86 -8.03 18.02
N GLU A 650 23.89 -6.97 17.21
CA GLU A 650 24.37 -5.66 17.62
C GLU A 650 23.50 -5.03 18.72
N THR A 651 22.17 -5.10 18.62
CA THR A 651 21.28 -4.47 19.60
C THR A 651 21.32 -5.18 20.96
N ALA A 652 21.39 -6.51 20.98
CA ALA A 652 21.60 -7.30 22.18
C ALA A 652 22.99 -7.05 22.78
N ALA A 653 24.03 -6.96 21.95
CA ALA A 653 25.40 -6.66 22.37
C ALA A 653 25.52 -5.30 23.06
N ILE A 654 24.86 -4.25 22.55
CA ILE A 654 24.81 -2.93 23.20
C ILE A 654 24.06 -3.00 24.54
N CYS A 655 22.93 -3.73 24.59
CA CYS A 655 22.14 -3.88 25.80
C CYS A 655 22.93 -4.56 26.92
N ILE A 656 23.63 -5.66 26.59
CA ILE A 656 24.47 -6.39 27.54
C ILE A 656 25.68 -5.52 27.95
N TYR A 657 26.34 -4.84 27.01
CA TYR A 657 27.50 -3.99 27.32
C TYR A 657 27.16 -2.82 28.26
N LYS A 658 26.00 -2.19 28.09
CA LYS A 658 25.56 -1.08 28.96
C LYS A 658 25.15 -1.54 30.35
N ASN A 659 24.41 -2.65 30.45
CA ASN A 659 23.71 -3.00 31.68
C ASN A 659 24.49 -4.01 32.52
N VAL A 660 25.14 -5.00 31.90
CA VAL A 660 25.93 -6.02 32.63
C VAL A 660 27.23 -6.36 31.84
N PRO A 661 28.21 -5.44 31.81
CA PRO A 661 29.41 -5.54 30.95
C PRO A 661 30.32 -6.75 31.24
N GLU A 662 30.17 -7.41 32.39
CA GLU A 662 30.94 -8.60 32.75
C GLU A 662 30.67 -9.76 31.77
N PHE A 663 29.39 -10.05 31.51
CA PHE A 663 28.95 -11.09 30.58
C PHE A 663 29.24 -10.77 29.11
N TYR A 664 29.33 -9.49 28.75
CA TYR A 664 29.68 -9.07 27.38
C TYR A 664 30.96 -9.76 26.89
N THR A 665 32.00 -9.77 27.75
CA THR A 665 33.29 -10.42 27.44
C THR A 665 33.21 -11.95 27.41
N ILE A 666 32.22 -12.54 28.09
CA ILE A 666 31.95 -13.99 28.09
C ILE A 666 31.27 -14.40 26.78
N PHE A 667 30.29 -13.63 26.32
CA PHE A 667 29.60 -13.93 25.06
C PHE A 667 30.45 -13.63 23.82
N LEU A 668 31.27 -12.57 23.82
CA LEU A 668 32.25 -12.34 22.74
C LEU A 668 33.18 -13.54 22.51
N LYS A 669 33.58 -14.27 23.56
CA LYS A 669 34.42 -15.48 23.45
C LYS A 669 33.71 -16.68 22.80
N ARG A 670 32.38 -16.62 22.61
CA ARG A 670 31.59 -17.66 21.91
C ARG A 670 31.48 -17.42 20.41
N LEU A 671 31.75 -16.19 19.94
CA LEU A 671 31.77 -15.85 18.51
C LEU A 671 33.12 -16.22 17.88
N SER A 672 33.18 -16.30 16.54
CA SER A 672 34.47 -16.43 15.87
C SER A 672 35.34 -15.18 16.11
N LYS A 673 36.67 -15.34 16.09
CA LYS A 673 37.61 -14.22 16.34
C LYS A 673 37.36 -13.01 15.41
N SER A 674 36.96 -13.26 14.16
CA SER A 674 36.63 -12.22 13.18
C SER A 674 35.38 -11.44 13.59
N GLU A 675 34.29 -12.15 13.89
CA GLU A 675 33.01 -11.54 14.30
C GLU A 675 33.12 -10.83 15.64
N ALA A 676 33.76 -11.45 16.63
CA ALA A 676 33.98 -10.86 17.94
C ALA A 676 34.74 -9.52 17.84
N THR A 677 35.76 -9.45 16.99
CA THR A 677 36.53 -8.21 16.77
C THR A 677 35.66 -7.13 16.10
N LYS A 678 34.87 -7.49 15.08
CA LYS A 678 33.97 -6.55 14.41
C LYS A 678 32.88 -6.01 15.34
N LEU A 679 32.28 -6.89 16.15
CA LEU A 679 31.21 -6.56 17.10
C LEU A 679 31.74 -5.71 18.27
N ASP A 680 32.88 -6.08 18.87
CA ASP A 680 33.50 -5.31 19.95
C ASP A 680 33.90 -3.91 19.48
N PHE A 681 34.45 -3.80 18.27
CA PHE A 681 34.74 -2.51 17.65
C PHE A 681 33.46 -1.65 17.48
N ALA A 682 32.43 -2.19 16.84
CA ALA A 682 31.18 -1.46 16.56
C ALA A 682 30.44 -1.03 17.85
N VAL A 683 30.42 -1.87 18.89
CA VAL A 683 29.79 -1.51 20.17
C VAL A 683 30.59 -0.43 20.90
N ARG A 684 31.90 -0.64 21.11
CA ARG A 684 32.74 0.29 21.88
C ARG A 684 32.88 1.65 21.21
N SER A 685 33.00 1.71 19.89
CA SER A 685 33.16 2.99 19.18
C SER A 685 31.97 3.93 19.33
N ASN A 686 30.76 3.39 19.55
CA ASN A 686 29.53 4.17 19.67
C ASN A 686 29.14 4.44 21.12
N VAL A 687 29.41 3.51 22.05
CA VAL A 687 29.08 3.66 23.46
C VAL A 687 30.15 4.47 24.22
N ASP A 688 31.44 4.15 24.06
CA ASP A 688 32.50 4.73 24.88
C ASP A 688 32.81 6.18 24.45
N PHE A 689 32.55 7.15 25.34
CA PHE A 689 32.65 8.58 25.01
C PHE A 689 34.08 9.05 24.65
N THR A 690 35.10 8.36 25.15
CA THR A 690 36.52 8.65 24.87
C THR A 690 36.93 8.31 23.44
N THR A 691 36.30 7.31 22.81
CA THR A 691 36.58 6.82 21.45
C THR A 691 35.73 7.48 20.38
N LYS A 692 34.72 8.28 20.72
CA LYS A 692 33.90 9.08 19.76
C LYS A 692 34.70 10.07 18.88
N LYS A 693 36.01 10.21 19.11
CA LYS A 693 36.95 10.88 18.17
C LYS A 693 37.24 10.08 16.89
N LEU A 694 36.94 8.78 16.87
CA LEU A 694 37.10 7.90 15.71
C LEU A 694 35.85 7.91 14.83
N LEU A 695 35.55 9.09 14.28
CA LEU A 695 34.60 9.23 13.16
C LEU A 695 35.11 8.58 11.87
N ARG A 696 36.39 8.16 11.82
CA ARG A 696 37.20 7.82 10.63
C ARG A 696 36.89 6.49 9.94
N GLU A 697 36.08 5.62 10.53
CA GLU A 697 35.85 4.26 10.04
C GLU A 697 34.35 3.94 9.98
N ASP A 698 33.97 2.93 9.18
CA ASP A 698 32.61 2.40 9.15
C ASP A 698 32.33 1.59 10.43
N ASN A 699 31.88 2.34 11.43
CA ASN A 699 31.44 1.81 12.71
C ASN A 699 29.97 2.11 12.96
N PHE A 700 29.16 2.29 11.91
CA PHE A 700 27.77 2.69 12.09
C PHE A 700 26.93 1.46 12.50
N LEU A 701 26.36 1.52 13.70
CA LEU A 701 25.47 0.48 14.22
C LEU A 701 24.24 0.35 13.32
N LEU A 702 23.84 -0.89 13.01
CA LEU A 702 22.74 -1.18 12.11
C LEU A 702 21.41 -0.61 12.62
N PHE A 703 21.20 -0.65 13.94
CA PHE A 703 20.04 -0.02 14.59
C PHE A 703 19.98 1.50 14.31
N ASP A 704 21.08 2.20 14.53
CA ASP A 704 21.17 3.65 14.32
C ASP A 704 21.09 4.02 12.83
N LYS A 705 21.63 3.18 11.94
CA LYS A 705 21.56 3.36 10.49
C LYS A 705 20.13 3.23 9.97
N ILE A 706 19.39 2.18 10.39
CA ILE A 706 17.96 2.03 10.05
C ILE A 706 17.15 3.18 10.65
N GLN A 707 17.38 3.56 11.91
CA GLN A 707 16.70 4.69 12.54
C GLN A 707 16.98 6.02 11.80
N PHE A 708 18.22 6.22 11.35
CA PHE A 708 18.58 7.38 10.54
C PHE A 708 17.86 7.38 9.20
N LEU A 709 17.87 6.26 8.46
CA LEU A 709 17.18 6.10 7.17
C LEU A 709 15.66 6.35 7.31
N MET A 710 15.00 5.76 8.32
CA MET A 710 13.60 6.03 8.65
C MET A 710 13.29 7.51 8.93
N SER A 711 14.29 8.27 9.39
CA SER A 711 14.13 9.69 9.72
C SER A 711 14.28 10.62 8.50
N ILE A 712 14.68 10.10 7.34
CA ILE A 712 14.79 10.85 6.08
C ILE A 712 13.38 11.11 5.53
N PRO A 713 12.99 12.38 5.27
CA PRO A 713 11.64 12.71 4.79
C PRO A 713 11.21 12.00 3.50
N TYR A 714 12.18 11.67 2.64
CA TYR A 714 11.99 10.97 1.37
C TYR A 714 11.69 9.47 1.53
N PHE A 715 12.06 8.85 2.66
CA PHE A 715 11.83 7.42 2.92
C PHE A 715 10.62 7.13 3.81
N LYS A 716 9.84 8.16 4.17
CA LYS A 716 8.61 8.04 4.99
C LYS A 716 7.52 7.12 4.39
N GLU A 717 7.60 6.83 3.10
CA GLU A 717 6.66 5.97 2.38
C GLU A 717 7.14 4.51 2.26
N LEU A 718 8.42 4.24 2.55
CA LEU A 718 8.95 2.89 2.60
C LEU A 718 8.58 2.22 3.92
N THR A 719 8.26 0.92 3.85
CA THR A 719 8.11 0.09 5.05
C THR A 719 9.47 -0.13 5.72
N ILE A 720 9.47 -0.44 7.02
CA ILE A 720 10.73 -0.68 7.73
C ILE A 720 11.44 -1.94 7.20
N ASN A 721 10.66 -2.95 6.79
CA ASN A 721 11.19 -4.13 6.10
C ASN A 721 11.92 -3.74 4.81
N GLU A 722 11.35 -2.88 3.97
CA GLU A 722 12.01 -2.36 2.76
C GLU A 722 13.30 -1.59 3.10
N ILE A 723 13.25 -0.67 4.08
CA ILE A 723 14.45 0.05 4.54
C ILE A 723 15.54 -0.93 5.05
N SER A 724 15.15 -2.00 5.73
CA SER A 724 16.07 -3.01 6.26
C SER A 724 16.68 -3.88 5.15
N THR A 725 15.91 -4.26 4.10
CA THR A 725 16.47 -4.93 2.92
C THR A 725 17.41 -4.03 2.13
N PHE A 726 17.18 -2.71 2.14
CA PHE A 726 17.94 -1.75 1.32
C PHE A 726 19.14 -1.12 2.04
N GLU A 727 19.25 -1.23 3.35
CA GLU A 727 20.41 -0.80 4.14
C GLU A 727 21.79 -1.24 3.58
N PRO A 728 21.96 -2.48 3.05
CA PRO A 728 23.23 -2.94 2.48
C PRO A 728 23.69 -2.19 1.22
N PHE A 729 22.79 -1.46 0.54
CA PHE A 729 23.14 -0.62 -0.60
C PHE A 729 23.72 0.75 -0.20
N PHE A 730 23.66 1.12 1.08
CA PHE A 730 24.18 2.39 1.57
C PHE A 730 25.60 2.20 2.12
N GLU A 731 26.60 2.64 1.38
CA GLU A 731 28.00 2.64 1.81
C GLU A 731 28.26 3.79 2.78
N VAL A 732 28.96 3.54 3.89
CA VAL A 732 29.32 4.59 4.85
C VAL A 732 30.62 5.24 4.42
N LYS A 733 30.54 6.50 4.00
CA LYS A 733 31.71 7.30 3.62
C LYS A 733 31.98 8.39 4.63
N VAL A 734 33.24 8.54 5.04
CA VAL A 734 33.68 9.58 5.97
C VAL A 734 34.69 10.49 5.28
N LEU A 735 34.47 11.79 5.39
CA LEU A 735 35.45 12.80 4.98
C LEU A 735 35.92 13.60 6.22
N PRO A 736 37.22 13.89 6.37
CA PRO A 736 37.71 14.75 7.45
C PRO A 736 37.31 16.22 7.21
N ALA A 737 37.50 17.09 8.20
CA ALA A 737 37.32 18.53 8.01
C ALA A 737 38.31 19.11 6.98
N GLY A 738 37.94 20.20 6.33
CA GLY A 738 38.72 20.88 5.30
C GLY A 738 38.03 20.88 3.93
N ASP A 739 38.76 21.37 2.93
CA ASP A 739 38.27 21.46 1.55
C ASP A 739 38.60 20.18 0.77
N HIS A 740 37.56 19.57 0.20
CA HIS A 740 37.66 18.36 -0.63
C HIS A 740 37.24 18.70 -2.05
N SER A 741 38.16 18.53 -3.01
CA SER A 741 37.77 18.43 -4.41
C SER A 741 37.26 17.01 -4.67
N ILE A 742 35.95 16.85 -4.88
CA ILE A 742 35.43 15.57 -5.37
C ILE A 742 35.72 15.53 -6.87
N SER A 743 36.70 14.71 -7.25
CA SER A 743 36.96 14.41 -8.66
C SER A 743 35.82 13.54 -9.17
N ILE A 744 34.99 14.13 -10.03
CA ILE A 744 33.79 13.49 -10.58
C ILE A 744 34.13 12.31 -11.51
N ASN A 745 35.39 12.18 -11.92
CA ASN A 745 35.87 11.11 -12.81
C ASN A 745 36.12 9.78 -12.09
N ASP A 746 36.06 9.73 -10.74
CA ASP A 746 36.12 8.47 -10.00
C ASP A 746 34.70 7.89 -9.95
N ASP A 747 34.38 6.95 -10.85
CA ASP A 747 33.05 6.32 -11.00
C ASP A 747 32.45 5.81 -9.67
N GLU A 748 33.31 5.39 -8.73
CA GLU A 748 32.97 4.95 -7.35
C GLU A 748 32.27 6.03 -6.51
N LEU A 749 32.31 7.30 -6.94
CA LEU A 749 31.76 8.43 -6.20
C LEU A 749 30.39 8.89 -6.71
N THR A 750 29.91 8.31 -7.80
CA THR A 750 28.67 8.71 -8.47
C THR A 750 27.41 8.16 -7.78
N GLY A 751 26.40 8.99 -7.59
CA GLY A 751 25.16 8.63 -6.89
C GLY A 751 24.65 9.67 -5.90
N TYR A 752 23.81 9.25 -4.97
CA TYR A 752 23.25 10.11 -3.93
C TYR A 752 24.00 9.96 -2.62
N TRP A 753 24.47 11.09 -2.08
CA TRP A 753 25.17 11.20 -0.81
C TRP A 753 24.24 11.84 0.22
N ILE A 754 23.92 11.12 1.28
CA ILE A 754 23.01 11.57 2.34
C ILE A 754 23.82 11.93 3.58
N ILE A 755 23.71 13.17 4.07
CA ILE A 755 24.49 13.63 5.22
C ILE A 755 23.95 13.00 6.52
N GLU A 756 24.70 12.08 7.12
CA GLU A 756 24.41 11.53 8.44
C GLU A 756 24.85 12.50 9.53
N SER A 757 26.08 13.00 9.47
CA SER A 757 26.62 13.95 10.43
C SER A 757 27.67 14.87 9.79
N GLY A 758 27.90 16.01 10.44
CA GLY A 758 28.69 17.12 9.89
C GLY A 758 27.82 18.21 9.25
N GLN A 759 28.49 19.20 8.65
CA GLN A 759 27.86 20.25 7.86
C GLN A 759 28.72 20.47 6.62
N LEU A 760 28.05 20.62 5.48
CA LEU A 760 28.68 20.71 4.17
C LEU A 760 28.41 22.07 3.56
N SER A 761 29.44 22.74 3.07
CA SER A 761 29.32 23.98 2.29
C SER A 761 29.79 23.75 0.86
N TYR A 762 28.93 24.07 -0.10
CA TYR A 762 29.21 23.97 -1.53
C TYR A 762 29.84 25.28 -2.02
N SER A 763 30.98 25.21 -2.71
CA SER A 763 31.56 26.36 -3.40
C SER A 763 31.90 26.06 -4.86
N ASP A 764 31.34 26.83 -5.79
CA ASP A 764 31.86 26.94 -7.15
C ASP A 764 32.73 28.21 -7.23
N LYS A 765 33.90 28.11 -7.86
CA LYS A 765 34.85 29.22 -8.07
C LYS A 765 35.19 30.07 -6.82
N GLY A 766 35.10 29.50 -5.62
CA GLY A 766 35.43 30.17 -4.35
C GLY A 766 34.28 30.95 -3.69
N THR A 767 33.10 31.01 -4.31
CA THR A 767 31.88 31.57 -3.70
C THR A 767 31.08 30.46 -3.04
N SER A 768 30.71 30.62 -1.76
CA SER A 768 29.88 29.65 -1.03
C SER A 768 28.39 29.86 -1.34
N TYR A 769 27.75 28.87 -1.96
CA TYR A 769 26.36 29.00 -2.45
C TYR A 769 25.30 28.40 -1.54
N LYS A 770 25.64 27.33 -0.79
CA LYS A 770 24.65 26.56 -0.02
C LYS A 770 25.31 25.77 1.10
N SER A 771 24.72 25.79 2.29
CA SER A 771 25.07 24.86 3.37
C SER A 771 24.04 23.73 3.44
N CYS A 772 24.49 22.50 3.26
CA CYS A 772 23.68 21.29 3.46
C CYS A 772 23.91 20.76 4.89
N ILE A 773 22.85 20.24 5.50
CA ILE A 773 22.81 19.76 6.88
C ILE A 773 22.38 18.28 6.94
N ARG A 774 22.39 17.70 8.15
CA ARG A 774 21.94 16.33 8.42
C ARG A 774 20.58 16.03 7.76
N ARG A 775 20.50 14.89 7.05
CA ARG A 775 19.41 14.39 6.18
C ARG A 775 19.25 15.06 4.81
N ASP A 776 20.03 16.07 4.45
CA ASP A 776 20.06 16.53 3.06
C ASP A 776 20.68 15.46 2.15
N ILE A 777 20.13 15.35 0.95
CA ILE A 777 20.60 14.48 -0.12
C ILE A 777 21.30 15.35 -1.17
N ILE A 778 22.51 14.94 -1.55
CA ILE A 778 23.32 15.57 -2.59
C ILE A 778 23.46 14.56 -3.73
N GLU A 779 23.14 14.97 -4.95
CA GLU A 779 23.41 14.17 -6.15
C GLU A 779 24.81 14.48 -6.67
N VAL A 780 25.62 13.44 -6.87
CA VAL A 780 26.97 13.50 -7.44
C VAL A 780 26.92 12.82 -8.80
N MET A 781 26.72 13.64 -9.84
CA MET A 781 26.63 13.19 -11.24
C MET A 781 28.01 13.10 -11.90
N PRO A 782 28.26 12.11 -12.78
CA PRO A 782 29.39 12.16 -13.72
C PRO A 782 29.20 13.31 -14.71
N THR A 783 30.13 14.26 -14.74
CA THR A 783 30.09 15.42 -15.66
C THR A 783 30.58 15.02 -17.04
N GLY A 784 29.70 15.10 -18.03
CA GLY A 784 30.11 15.07 -19.43
C GLY A 784 31.06 16.23 -19.76
N THR A 785 32.23 15.88 -20.28
CA THR A 785 33.16 16.68 -21.11
C THR A 785 33.71 18.04 -20.64
N GLU A 786 33.21 18.72 -19.59
CA GLU A 786 33.91 19.89 -19.01
C GLU A 786 34.07 19.84 -17.48
N SER A 787 35.29 20.17 -17.05
CA SER A 787 35.80 19.96 -15.68
C SER A 787 35.32 20.99 -14.66
N ARG A 788 34.01 21.06 -14.39
CA ARG A 788 33.50 21.76 -13.20
C ARG A 788 33.83 20.94 -11.95
N LYS A 789 35.05 21.13 -11.43
CA LYS A 789 35.47 20.59 -10.13
C LYS A 789 34.58 21.18 -9.04
N THR A 790 33.68 20.34 -8.53
CA THR A 790 32.89 20.68 -7.35
C THR A 790 33.78 20.66 -6.12
N TYR A 791 33.93 21.81 -5.45
CA TYR A 791 34.65 21.92 -4.19
C TYR A 791 33.66 21.86 -3.02
N ILE A 792 33.91 20.94 -2.11
CA ILE A 792 33.10 20.70 -0.93
C ILE A 792 33.93 21.05 0.30
N SER A 793 33.55 22.12 1.00
CA SER A 793 34.20 22.53 2.25
C SER A 793 33.44 21.95 3.45
N LEU A 794 34.15 21.27 4.35
CA LEU A 794 33.61 20.63 5.54
C LEU A 794 34.17 21.29 6.81
N SER A 795 33.30 21.95 7.58
CA SER A 795 33.70 22.65 8.82
C SER A 795 34.12 21.69 9.95
N LYS A 796 33.67 20.43 9.88
CA LYS A 796 33.97 19.32 10.79
C LYS A 796 34.01 18.02 9.97
N PRO A 797 34.62 16.93 10.46
CA PRO A 797 34.50 15.62 9.80
C PRO A 797 33.02 15.26 9.61
N ALA A 798 32.69 14.77 8.42
CA ALA A 798 31.32 14.48 8.02
C ALA A 798 31.19 13.01 7.60
N ARG A 799 30.05 12.41 7.96
CA ARG A 799 29.67 11.05 7.57
C ARG A 799 28.51 11.11 6.59
N PHE A 800 28.63 10.35 5.52
CA PHE A 800 27.66 10.22 4.45
C PHE A 800 27.21 8.78 4.34
N LEU A 801 25.94 8.56 3.99
CA LEU A 801 25.48 7.33 3.38
C LEU A 801 25.43 7.55 1.87
N VAL A 802 26.24 6.80 1.13
CA VAL A 802 26.33 6.87 -0.33
C VAL A 802 25.53 5.72 -0.93
N ILE A 803 24.68 6.01 -1.90
CA ILE A 803 23.92 4.99 -2.66
C ILE A 803 23.93 5.34 -4.14
N GLU A 804 24.14 4.34 -5.00
CA GLU A 804 24.12 4.56 -6.45
C GLU A 804 22.76 5.05 -6.93
N LYS A 805 22.76 5.98 -7.90
CA LYS A 805 21.53 6.58 -8.45
C LYS A 805 20.56 5.50 -8.97
N ILE A 806 21.07 4.56 -9.76
CA ILE A 806 20.28 3.44 -10.31
C ILE A 806 19.69 2.53 -9.23
N VAL A 807 20.41 2.34 -8.13
CA VAL A 807 19.96 1.50 -7.02
C VAL A 807 18.84 2.20 -6.26
N LEU A 808 19.04 3.47 -5.90
CA LEU A 808 18.01 4.27 -5.24
C LEU A 808 16.75 4.39 -6.11
N LEU A 809 16.88 4.58 -7.42
CA LEU A 809 15.73 4.68 -8.32
C LEU A 809 14.96 3.36 -8.47
N ASN A 810 15.63 2.21 -8.44
CA ASN A 810 14.94 0.91 -8.46
C ASN A 810 14.26 0.61 -7.12
N ILE A 811 14.87 0.96 -5.99
CA ILE A 811 14.24 0.97 -4.66
C ILE A 811 12.95 1.83 -4.67
N LEU A 812 13.03 3.02 -5.28
CA LEU A 812 11.94 4.00 -5.32
C LEU A 812 11.04 3.87 -6.57
N LYS A 813 11.18 2.81 -7.38
CA LYS A 813 10.46 2.60 -8.66
C LYS A 813 8.93 2.73 -8.55
N TYR A 814 8.39 2.51 -7.35
CA TYR A 814 6.95 2.61 -7.04
C TYR A 814 6.53 3.93 -6.35
N SER A 815 7.45 4.66 -5.71
CA SER A 815 7.25 5.99 -5.11
C SER A 815 7.78 7.14 -5.99
N HIS A 816 8.35 6.81 -7.15
CA HIS A 816 8.93 7.67 -8.18
C HIS A 816 8.18 8.99 -8.41
N LYS A 817 6.85 8.97 -8.53
CA LYS A 817 6.05 10.18 -8.82
C LYS A 817 5.98 11.17 -7.65
N ILE A 818 6.21 10.72 -6.41
CA ILE A 818 6.20 11.58 -5.21
C ILE A 818 7.61 12.13 -4.93
N ILE A 819 8.64 11.32 -5.19
CA ILE A 819 10.02 11.72 -4.97
C ILE A 819 10.53 12.59 -6.13
N LEU A 820 10.18 12.32 -7.39
CA LEU A 820 10.42 13.30 -8.46
C LEU A 820 9.64 14.59 -8.29
N ASN A 821 8.45 14.61 -7.66
CA ASN A 821 7.83 15.89 -7.32
C ASN A 821 8.62 16.64 -6.22
N LYS A 822 9.08 15.96 -5.16
CA LYS A 822 9.80 16.61 -4.03
C LYS A 822 11.28 16.88 -4.27
N ILE A 823 11.91 16.16 -5.19
CA ILE A 823 13.25 16.43 -5.71
C ILE A 823 13.14 17.41 -6.87
N GLY A 824 12.11 17.28 -7.72
CA GLY A 824 11.77 18.16 -8.84
C GLY A 824 11.46 19.59 -8.43
N GLU A 825 10.65 19.79 -7.38
CA GLU A 825 10.45 21.10 -6.74
C GLU A 825 11.77 21.74 -6.26
N LYS A 826 12.84 20.95 -6.08
CA LYS A 826 14.22 21.40 -5.83
C LYS A 826 15.15 21.35 -7.04
N SER A 827 14.84 20.66 -8.14
CA SER A 827 15.61 20.66 -9.40
C SER A 827 15.16 21.76 -10.34
N ASP A 828 13.86 22.09 -10.35
CA ASP A 828 13.34 23.35 -10.87
C ASP A 828 13.97 24.54 -10.14
N PHE A 829 14.38 24.38 -8.87
CA PHE A 829 15.17 25.38 -8.17
C PHE A 829 16.62 25.48 -8.69
N TYR A 830 17.18 24.40 -9.25
CA TYR A 830 18.51 24.42 -9.89
C TYR A 830 18.44 24.96 -11.33
N THR A 831 17.38 24.70 -12.11
CA THR A 831 17.21 25.28 -13.46
C THR A 831 16.73 26.74 -13.43
N ASN A 832 15.84 27.13 -12.52
CA ASN A 832 15.44 28.54 -12.37
C ASN A 832 16.59 29.45 -11.87
N LEU A 833 17.68 28.89 -11.34
CA LEU A 833 18.88 29.65 -11.00
C LEU A 833 19.68 30.09 -12.25
N GLU A 834 19.54 29.43 -13.41
CA GLU A 834 20.08 29.95 -14.68
C GLU A 834 19.26 31.14 -15.22
N ALA A 835 18.02 31.33 -14.75
CA ALA A 835 17.11 32.40 -15.14
C ALA A 835 17.13 33.64 -14.22
N GLY A 836 17.91 33.64 -13.15
CA GLY A 836 18.27 34.86 -12.41
C GLY A 836 17.17 35.57 -11.62
N ASN A 837 16.10 34.89 -11.19
CA ASN A 837 15.05 35.48 -10.36
C ASN A 837 15.07 34.95 -8.91
N ILE A 838 15.22 35.86 -7.95
CA ILE A 838 15.20 35.58 -6.51
C ILE A 838 13.75 35.69 -6.02
N LEU A 839 13.18 34.58 -5.52
CA LEU A 839 11.98 34.60 -4.69
C LEU A 839 12.38 34.47 -3.21
N ASN A 840 12.38 35.60 -2.51
CA ASN A 840 12.23 35.61 -1.06
C ASN A 840 10.79 35.23 -0.74
N GLU A 841 10.56 34.21 0.09
CA GLU A 841 9.54 34.34 1.13
C GLU A 841 9.76 33.39 2.32
N GLN A 842 9.20 33.81 3.45
CA GLN A 842 9.45 33.26 4.78
C GLN A 842 8.41 32.20 5.12
N VAL A 843 8.82 31.11 5.79
CA VAL A 843 7.93 30.38 6.70
C VAL A 843 8.71 30.02 7.97
N ALA A 844 8.14 30.36 9.11
CA ALA A 844 8.65 30.08 10.46
C ALA A 844 8.06 28.76 11.02
#